data_AF-A0A9D8NLW5-F1
#
_entry.id   AF-A0A9D8NLW5-F1
#
_cell.length_a   1.000
_cell.length_b   1.000
_cell.length_c   1.000
_cell.angle_alpha   90.00
_cell.angle_beta   90.00
_cell.angle_gamma   90.00
#
_symmetry.space_group_name_H-M   'P 1'
#
loop_
_entity.id
_entity.type
_entity.pdbx_description
1 polymer ?
#
loop_
_entity_poly.entity_id
_entity_poly.type
_entity_poly.pdbx_seq_one_letter_code
_entity_poly.pdbx_strand_id
1 'polypeptide(L)'
;MNSRLIHFAAALALFACTAAAPTQDAKSKKGKGRPGVQGEAKAAAANPIPFAVPPAATAPEKLKVAKDFKIELLYSIPKETEGSWVAMCVDDKGRLIVSDQYGPLYRVTPPALGQSAPVKVEKIPVDMGAAQGLLHAFNSLYVVVNDNKHGGRGLYRLRDTNGDDMFDSVERLKKFEESGGEHGPHAVILGPDGNSLRVICGNQTKLPDHDITRVPPFWGEDELTPRLMGRGFMRGTVAPRGWIAKTDPDGKSWEILTTGLRNEYDAAFNRQGELFTYDADMEWDFNTPWYRPTRVCHVVSGAEWGWRTGSAKYMPWHADNLPPVVDIGPGSPTGVVFGYGAKFPAKYQDAFFICDWSYGKLYAVHLKPSGSTYSASVEEFITGQPFPLTDLVINPKDQAMYVTVGGRRVQGGLYRVTYTGKESTAPSKPDNTGSDARALRHKLEAFHGVKDPKAVDAAWPHLGHADRFIRTAARTALEHQDAKLWTEKALAGKPSEAGLSALLALVRVGDKSLQPRIADALGRYDWAKLTDQQRIDWLRLHTRLFTRMGDGSEAFRKQITARLDALYPAKHIHQNAILAELLCWLQSPTAVAKTVGLLNTAPTQEEQISYAMYLRVCKTGWTPAHRETYFKWLYHKSIAMRGGANFTMFMDDVRKDALAAVAEPDQAAVLAIVKSAPAKRSPLELMAEAFAGRSMVKEWKVADLAPLLDKGMAKRNFESGRKMFGAAACFACHRFGNEGGAMGPDLTSAAGKYSARDLLEHILEPSKEVSDQYAPVVFKLNDGTMVTGRIINLAGDTYRVNSNMFDPDELVGVDARKVLSIEPSKISLMPEGLLNMLKPDEVLDLLAYLLSAGDAKHRMFR
;
A
#
# COMPACT_ATOMS: atom_id res chain seq x y z
N MET A 1 -20.19 -70.50 28.05
CA MET A 1 -19.77 -71.03 29.36
C MET A 1 -18.82 -70.03 29.98
N ASN A 2 -19.18 -69.55 31.18
CA ASN A 2 -18.38 -68.84 32.22
C ASN A 2 -17.46 -67.67 31.80
N SER A 3 -17.28 -66.57 32.51
CA SER A 3 -17.87 -65.94 33.71
C SER A 3 -16.89 -64.77 34.01
N ARG A 4 -17.36 -63.51 34.04
CA ARG A 4 -17.18 -62.49 35.11
C ARG A 4 -15.78 -62.41 35.77
N LEU A 5 -15.11 -61.25 35.95
CA LEU A 5 -15.46 -60.03 36.73
C LEU A 5 -14.11 -59.22 36.82
N ILE A 6 -13.95 -57.92 36.52
CA ILE A 6 -14.07 -56.67 37.35
C ILE A 6 -13.32 -55.56 36.53
N HIS A 7 -13.94 -54.50 35.97
CA HIS A 7 -14.16 -53.12 36.50
C HIS A 7 -12.84 -52.35 36.86
N PHE A 8 -12.48 -51.13 36.41
CA PHE A 8 -13.19 -49.93 35.92
C PHE A 8 -12.22 -48.91 35.23
N ALA A 9 -12.70 -48.23 34.16
CA ALA A 9 -12.50 -46.84 33.61
C ALA A 9 -11.12 -46.14 33.56
N ALA A 10 -10.77 -45.24 32.63
CA ALA A 10 -11.49 -44.40 31.64
C ALA A 10 -10.50 -44.04 30.49
N ALA A 11 -10.78 -44.27 29.20
CA ALA A 11 -11.63 -43.52 28.24
C ALA A 11 -10.99 -42.24 27.64
N LEU A 12 -10.34 -42.42 26.48
CA LEU A 12 -10.01 -41.42 25.45
C LEU A 12 -10.49 -42.01 24.10
N ALA A 13 -11.37 -41.32 23.37
CA ALA A 13 -11.74 -41.63 21.96
C ALA A 13 -12.31 -40.32 21.35
N LEU A 14 -11.84 -39.68 20.27
CA LEU A 14 -11.34 -40.01 18.92
C LEU A 14 -12.41 -40.42 17.87
N PHE A 15 -12.29 -39.74 16.71
CA PHE A 15 -12.89 -39.89 15.37
C PHE A 15 -14.36 -39.46 15.18
N ALA A 16 -14.70 -38.44 14.38
CA ALA A 16 -14.55 -38.18 12.93
C ALA A 16 -15.57 -38.92 12.03
N CYS A 17 -16.34 -38.13 11.25
CA CYS A 17 -16.55 -38.23 9.78
C CYS A 17 -17.89 -37.59 9.34
N THR A 18 -17.79 -36.63 8.40
CA THR A 18 -18.54 -36.44 7.11
C THR A 18 -19.93 -37.10 6.95
N ALA A 19 -20.96 -36.54 6.30
CA ALA A 19 -21.07 -35.56 5.21
C ALA A 19 -22.56 -35.11 5.01
N ALA A 20 -22.73 -34.14 4.11
CA ALA A 20 -23.91 -33.82 3.27
C ALA A 20 -24.97 -32.82 3.78
N ALA A 21 -25.18 -31.78 2.95
CA ALA A 21 -26.17 -30.70 3.05
C ALA A 21 -27.61 -31.20 2.76
N PRO A 22 -28.68 -30.45 3.11
CA PRO A 22 -29.22 -29.47 2.15
C PRO A 22 -29.98 -28.24 2.71
N THR A 23 -30.02 -27.19 1.87
CA THR A 23 -31.07 -26.17 1.55
C THR A 23 -32.17 -25.69 2.53
N GLN A 24 -32.47 -24.39 2.38
CA GLN A 24 -33.77 -23.68 2.41
C GLN A 24 -34.23 -22.88 3.65
N ASP A 25 -34.46 -21.59 3.37
CA ASP A 25 -35.56 -20.70 3.77
C ASP A 25 -35.81 -20.33 5.24
N ALA A 26 -35.41 -19.10 5.57
CA ALA A 26 -35.83 -18.40 6.78
C ALA A 26 -37.15 -17.63 6.54
N LYS A 27 -38.23 -18.11 7.16
CA LYS A 27 -39.40 -17.29 7.53
C LYS A 27 -39.49 -17.13 9.05
N SER A 28 -39.91 -15.94 9.44
CA SER A 28 -40.04 -15.39 10.78
C SER A 28 -40.94 -16.20 11.73
N LYS A 29 -40.67 -16.10 13.04
CA LYS A 29 -41.68 -15.77 14.07
C LYS A 29 -41.08 -15.48 15.45
N LYS A 30 -41.71 -14.50 16.10
CA LYS A 30 -41.49 -13.92 17.44
C LYS A 30 -41.72 -14.91 18.60
N GLY A 31 -41.04 -14.69 19.73
CA GLY A 31 -41.74 -14.47 21.00
C GLY A 31 -41.19 -15.10 22.29
N LYS A 32 -41.16 -14.25 23.34
CA LYS A 32 -41.11 -14.48 24.81
C LYS A 32 -39.70 -14.70 25.40
N GLY A 33 -39.17 -13.92 26.34
CA GLY A 33 -39.72 -12.94 27.30
C GLY A 33 -39.16 -13.28 28.68
N ARG A 34 -38.40 -12.37 29.32
CA ARG A 34 -37.99 -12.46 30.74
C ARG A 34 -38.41 -11.18 31.48
N PRO A 35 -38.83 -11.28 32.76
CA PRO A 35 -39.61 -10.25 33.43
C PRO A 35 -38.75 -9.13 34.01
N GLY A 36 -39.35 -7.94 34.06
CA GLY A 36 -38.69 -6.68 34.40
C GLY A 36 -38.53 -6.41 35.89
N VAL A 37 -37.49 -5.65 36.18
CA VAL A 37 -37.38 -4.79 37.36
C VAL A 37 -37.56 -3.36 36.84
N GLN A 38 -38.65 -2.72 37.26
CA GLN A 38 -38.98 -1.33 36.94
C GLN A 38 -38.07 -0.40 37.75
N GLY A 39 -37.00 0.08 37.11
CA GLY A 39 -36.39 1.36 37.42
C GLY A 39 -36.80 2.33 36.32
N GLU A 40 -37.64 3.32 36.65
CA GLU A 40 -38.02 4.40 35.75
C GLU A 40 -36.76 5.18 35.33
N ALA A 41 -36.19 4.84 34.17
CA ALA A 41 -35.28 5.72 33.48
C ALA A 41 -36.10 6.88 32.91
N LYS A 42 -36.21 7.96 33.70
CA LYS A 42 -36.53 9.29 33.16
C LYS A 42 -35.62 9.51 31.97
N ALA A 43 -36.19 9.59 30.78
CA ALA A 43 -35.54 10.19 29.62
C ALA A 43 -35.19 11.62 30.03
N ALA A 44 -33.94 11.83 30.47
CA ALA A 44 -33.38 13.15 30.48
C ALA A 44 -33.34 13.58 29.02
N ALA A 45 -34.31 14.39 28.63
CA ALA A 45 -34.19 15.26 27.48
C ALA A 45 -32.89 16.03 27.68
N ALA A 46 -31.82 15.57 27.03
CA ALA A 46 -30.63 16.37 26.88
C ALA A 46 -31.08 17.56 26.03
N ASN A 47 -31.35 18.68 26.69
CA ASN A 47 -31.47 19.95 25.99
C ASN A 47 -30.24 20.06 25.08
N PRO A 48 -30.41 20.20 23.75
CA PRO A 48 -29.27 20.45 22.90
C PRO A 48 -28.62 21.73 23.41
N ILE A 49 -27.38 21.62 23.90
CA ILE A 49 -26.56 22.80 24.10
C ILE A 49 -26.51 23.47 22.73
N PRO A 50 -27.00 24.70 22.57
CA PRO A 50 -26.99 25.36 21.27
C PRO A 50 -25.55 25.41 20.80
N PHE A 51 -25.26 24.84 19.63
CA PHE A 51 -23.98 25.05 18.98
C PHE A 51 -23.82 26.56 18.78
N ALA A 52 -22.78 27.15 19.36
CA ALA A 52 -22.52 28.58 19.16
C ALA A 52 -22.21 28.91 17.69
N VAL A 53 -21.81 27.91 16.89
CA VAL A 53 -21.57 28.00 15.45
C VAL A 53 -21.92 26.65 14.80
N PRO A 54 -22.70 26.61 13.69
CA PRO A 54 -22.88 25.39 12.90
C PRO A 54 -21.52 24.82 12.46
N PRO A 55 -21.34 23.49 12.41
CA PRO A 55 -20.11 22.91 11.88
C PRO A 55 -19.90 23.38 10.43
N ALA A 56 -18.76 24.02 10.16
CA ALA A 56 -18.36 24.51 8.85
C ALA A 56 -17.13 23.74 8.37
N ALA A 57 -16.89 23.74 7.05
CA ALA A 57 -15.67 23.16 6.50
C ALA A 57 -14.42 23.90 7.01
N THR A 58 -13.27 23.24 6.96
CA THR A 58 -12.00 23.80 7.45
C THR A 58 -11.68 25.14 6.79
N ALA A 59 -11.58 26.19 7.63
CA ALA A 59 -11.34 27.54 7.13
C ALA A 59 -9.96 27.64 6.41
N PRO A 60 -9.86 28.35 5.27
CA PRO A 60 -8.61 28.50 4.51
C PRO A 60 -7.41 28.96 5.32
N GLU A 61 -7.61 29.79 6.34
CA GLU A 61 -6.55 30.34 7.19
C GLU A 61 -5.88 29.29 8.09
N LYS A 62 -6.52 28.13 8.26
CA LYS A 62 -5.98 26.98 8.98
C LYS A 62 -5.20 26.03 8.08
N LEU A 63 -5.18 26.29 6.77
CA LEU A 63 -4.49 25.47 5.79
C LEU A 63 -3.12 26.05 5.50
N LYS A 64 -2.12 25.18 5.40
CA LYS A 64 -0.83 25.54 4.83
C LYS A 64 -0.89 25.25 3.34
N VAL A 65 -0.59 26.27 2.56
CA VAL A 65 -0.69 26.24 1.10
C VAL A 65 0.69 26.55 0.52
N ALA A 66 1.02 25.91 -0.60
CA ALA A 66 2.23 26.19 -1.35
C ALA A 66 2.40 27.70 -1.61
N LYS A 67 3.65 28.16 -1.59
CA LYS A 67 4.00 29.57 -1.77
C LYS A 67 3.36 30.14 -3.04
N ASP A 68 2.83 31.36 -2.94
CA ASP A 68 2.21 32.10 -4.04
C ASP A 68 0.91 31.46 -4.60
N PHE A 69 0.30 30.55 -3.85
CA PHE A 69 -1.05 30.05 -4.10
C PHE A 69 -2.03 30.55 -3.06
N LYS A 70 -3.29 30.69 -3.49
CA LYS A 70 -4.43 31.05 -2.65
C LYS A 70 -5.47 29.94 -2.72
N ILE A 71 -5.97 29.51 -1.56
CA ILE A 71 -7.14 28.64 -1.45
C ILE A 71 -8.33 29.44 -0.91
N GLU A 72 -9.49 29.24 -1.51
CA GLU A 72 -10.76 29.88 -1.16
C GLU A 72 -11.78 28.81 -0.82
N LEU A 73 -12.41 28.89 0.37
CA LEU A 73 -13.57 28.08 0.69
C LEU A 73 -14.80 28.69 0.01
N LEU A 74 -15.34 28.00 -1.00
CA LEU A 74 -16.49 28.48 -1.77
C LEU A 74 -17.81 28.06 -1.14
N TYR A 75 -17.86 26.85 -0.58
CA TYR A 75 -19.09 26.29 -0.04
C TYR A 75 -18.80 25.32 1.12
N SER A 76 -19.43 25.53 2.26
CA SER A 76 -19.51 24.52 3.33
C SER A 76 -20.76 23.69 3.11
N ILE A 77 -20.61 22.40 2.83
CA ILE A 77 -21.72 21.54 2.43
C ILE A 77 -22.65 21.33 3.63
N PRO A 78 -23.96 21.63 3.52
CA PRO A 78 -24.91 21.34 4.58
C PRO A 78 -25.10 19.82 4.74
N LYS A 79 -24.39 19.24 5.71
CA LYS A 79 -24.35 17.78 5.94
C LYS A 79 -25.73 17.12 6.02
N GLU A 80 -26.71 17.79 6.64
CA GLU A 80 -28.05 17.24 6.86
C GLU A 80 -28.92 17.18 5.59
N THR A 81 -28.65 18.03 4.58
CA THR A 81 -29.47 18.11 3.36
C THR A 81 -28.73 17.70 2.09
N GLU A 82 -27.40 17.83 2.07
CA GLU A 82 -26.55 17.60 0.90
C GLU A 82 -25.45 16.55 1.14
N GLY A 83 -25.39 16.00 2.35
CA GLY A 83 -24.50 14.88 2.67
C GLY A 83 -23.02 15.26 2.64
N SER A 84 -22.22 14.44 1.95
CA SER A 84 -20.77 14.62 1.87
C SER A 84 -20.26 14.22 0.50
N TRP A 85 -19.74 15.19 -0.25
CA TRP A 85 -19.37 14.98 -1.65
C TRP A 85 -18.04 14.23 -1.80
N VAL A 86 -18.04 13.19 -2.64
CA VAL A 86 -16.90 12.25 -2.79
C VAL A 86 -16.37 12.09 -4.21
N ALA A 87 -17.08 12.61 -5.20
CA ALA A 87 -16.69 12.58 -6.60
C ALA A 87 -17.11 13.89 -7.28
N MET A 88 -16.33 14.33 -8.26
CA MET A 88 -16.51 15.58 -8.98
C MET A 88 -16.03 15.46 -10.44
N CYS A 89 -16.77 16.04 -11.37
CA CYS A 89 -16.28 16.28 -12.74
C CYS A 89 -16.75 17.64 -13.24
N VAL A 90 -16.20 18.09 -14.37
CA VAL A 90 -16.60 19.35 -15.03
C VAL A 90 -17.46 19.04 -16.25
N ASP A 91 -18.60 19.73 -16.38
CA ASP A 91 -19.45 19.60 -17.57
C ASP A 91 -18.99 20.50 -18.74
N ASP A 92 -19.65 20.38 -19.88
CA ASP A 92 -19.35 21.13 -21.11
C ASP A 92 -19.52 22.66 -20.97
N LYS A 93 -20.30 23.11 -19.98
CA LYS A 93 -20.53 24.52 -19.64
C LYS A 93 -19.55 25.05 -18.59
N GLY A 94 -18.67 24.21 -18.05
CA GLY A 94 -17.70 24.57 -17.01
C GLY A 94 -18.29 24.59 -15.60
N ARG A 95 -19.47 24.03 -15.40
CA ARG A 95 -20.06 23.79 -14.08
C ARG A 95 -19.50 22.48 -13.53
N LEU A 96 -19.60 22.29 -12.22
CA LEU A 96 -19.18 21.06 -11.57
C LEU A 96 -20.40 20.15 -11.40
N ILE A 97 -20.21 18.85 -11.61
CA ILE A 97 -21.15 17.82 -11.18
C ILE A 97 -20.50 17.07 -10.05
N VAL A 98 -21.18 16.96 -8.90
CA VAL A 98 -20.68 16.33 -7.68
C VAL A 98 -21.63 15.24 -7.20
N SER A 99 -21.09 14.23 -6.52
CA SER A 99 -21.90 13.16 -5.92
C SER A 99 -21.78 13.17 -4.40
N ASP A 100 -22.92 13.17 -3.71
CA ASP A 100 -22.97 12.74 -2.31
C ASP A 100 -22.67 11.22 -2.23
N GLN A 101 -21.86 10.82 -1.25
CA GLN A 101 -21.44 9.43 -1.07
C GLN A 101 -22.60 8.45 -0.93
N TYR A 102 -23.72 8.88 -0.33
CA TYR A 102 -24.86 8.01 -0.03
C TYR A 102 -26.19 8.50 -0.63
N GLY A 103 -26.15 9.62 -1.34
CA GLY A 103 -27.30 10.37 -1.82
C GLY A 103 -27.18 10.77 -3.30
N PRO A 104 -27.84 11.85 -3.73
CA PRO A 104 -28.02 12.18 -5.13
C PRO A 104 -26.81 12.91 -5.74
N LEU A 105 -26.92 13.20 -7.04
CA LEU A 105 -26.01 14.09 -7.76
C LEU A 105 -26.45 15.55 -7.66
N TYR A 106 -25.47 16.46 -7.63
CA TYR A 106 -25.69 17.89 -7.63
C TYR A 106 -24.91 18.54 -8.77
N ARG A 107 -25.47 19.61 -9.32
CA ARG A 107 -24.82 20.53 -10.23
C ARG A 107 -24.46 21.78 -9.45
N VAL A 108 -23.20 22.20 -9.57
CA VAL A 108 -22.64 23.32 -8.82
C VAL A 108 -22.07 24.34 -9.81
N THR A 109 -22.53 25.57 -9.71
CA THR A 109 -22.00 26.70 -10.49
C THR A 109 -21.20 27.62 -9.57
N PRO A 110 -19.86 27.56 -9.62
CA PRO A 110 -19.01 28.47 -8.85
C PRO A 110 -19.16 29.92 -9.33
N PRO A 111 -18.97 30.92 -8.45
CA PRO A 111 -18.86 32.30 -8.88
C PRO A 111 -17.61 32.49 -9.75
N ALA A 112 -17.64 33.47 -10.66
CA ALA A 112 -16.46 33.80 -11.46
C ALA A 112 -15.26 34.20 -10.57
N LEU A 113 -14.04 34.06 -11.11
CA LEU A 113 -12.82 34.44 -10.39
C LEU A 113 -12.89 35.91 -9.92
N GLY A 114 -12.58 36.16 -8.65
CA GLY A 114 -12.62 37.49 -8.04
C GLY A 114 -14.01 38.01 -7.66
N GLN A 115 -15.08 37.26 -7.92
CA GLN A 115 -16.44 37.62 -7.47
C GLN A 115 -16.81 36.93 -6.16
N SER A 116 -17.54 37.65 -5.30
CA SER A 116 -18.03 37.15 -4.00
C SER A 116 -19.48 36.63 -4.03
N ALA A 117 -19.99 36.30 -5.22
CA ALA A 117 -21.35 35.76 -5.35
C ALA A 117 -21.45 34.36 -4.70
N PRO A 118 -22.61 33.98 -4.13
CA PRO A 118 -22.79 32.66 -3.55
C PRO A 118 -22.70 31.56 -4.62
N VAL A 119 -22.16 30.41 -4.24
CA VAL A 119 -22.18 29.20 -5.07
C VAL A 119 -23.62 28.76 -5.28
N LYS A 120 -24.00 28.53 -6.54
CA LYS A 120 -25.33 27.98 -6.87
C LYS A 120 -25.23 26.45 -6.87
N VAL A 121 -26.00 25.79 -6.01
CA VAL A 121 -26.08 24.33 -5.90
C VAL A 121 -27.49 23.88 -6.29
N GLU A 122 -27.59 22.93 -7.20
CA GLU A 122 -28.84 22.43 -7.77
C GLU A 122 -28.84 20.90 -7.73
N LYS A 123 -29.84 20.30 -7.08
CA LYS A 123 -30.01 18.84 -7.13
C LYS A 123 -30.38 18.42 -8.55
N ILE A 124 -29.70 17.43 -9.11
CA ILE A 124 -30.04 16.86 -10.41
C ILE A 124 -31.21 15.89 -10.22
N PRO A 125 -32.37 16.09 -10.88
CA PRO A 125 -33.57 15.29 -10.65
C PRO A 125 -33.54 13.98 -11.47
N VAL A 126 -32.57 13.14 -11.16
CA VAL A 126 -32.40 11.80 -11.74
C VAL A 126 -32.34 10.77 -10.62
N ASP A 127 -32.86 9.56 -10.84
CA ASP A 127 -32.69 8.44 -9.89
C ASP A 127 -31.28 7.83 -10.03
N MET A 128 -30.27 8.64 -9.74
CA MET A 128 -28.87 8.24 -9.74
C MET A 128 -28.13 8.96 -8.60
N GLY A 129 -27.15 8.28 -8.01
CA GLY A 129 -26.46 8.74 -6.81
C GLY A 129 -25.47 7.71 -6.30
N ALA A 130 -24.90 7.97 -5.11
CA ALA A 130 -23.85 7.16 -4.48
C ALA A 130 -22.69 6.85 -5.45
N ALA A 131 -22.40 7.79 -6.35
CA ALA A 131 -21.37 7.67 -7.34
C ALA A 131 -20.01 7.96 -6.68
N GLN A 132 -19.04 7.10 -6.99
CA GLN A 132 -17.65 7.30 -6.58
C GLN A 132 -16.80 7.83 -7.73
N GLY A 133 -17.32 7.79 -8.96
CA GLY A 133 -16.63 8.22 -10.16
C GLY A 133 -17.59 8.88 -11.11
N LEU A 134 -17.16 10.03 -11.65
CA LEU A 134 -17.94 10.85 -12.56
C LEU A 134 -17.05 11.28 -13.73
N LEU A 135 -17.60 11.21 -14.94
CA LEU A 135 -16.95 11.76 -16.13
C LEU A 135 -18.01 12.32 -17.07
N HIS A 136 -17.87 13.59 -17.43
CA HIS A 136 -18.64 14.16 -18.53
C HIS A 136 -17.85 14.05 -19.84
N ALA A 137 -18.32 13.21 -20.76
CA ALA A 137 -17.69 12.98 -22.06
C ALA A 137 -18.75 12.45 -23.05
N PHE A 138 -18.49 12.55 -24.35
CA PHE A 138 -19.40 11.99 -25.38
C PHE A 138 -20.86 12.47 -25.24
N ASN A 139 -21.06 13.75 -24.87
CA ASN A 139 -22.37 14.35 -24.56
C ASN A 139 -23.17 13.55 -23.54
N SER A 140 -22.48 12.91 -22.60
CA SER A 140 -23.05 12.02 -21.60
C SER A 140 -22.34 12.21 -20.26
N LEU A 141 -23.04 11.91 -19.17
CA LEU A 141 -22.44 11.75 -17.86
C LEU A 141 -22.26 10.26 -17.57
N TYR A 142 -21.02 9.81 -17.46
CA TYR A 142 -20.67 8.47 -17.00
C TYR A 142 -20.58 8.46 -15.48
N VAL A 143 -21.21 7.45 -14.87
CA VAL A 143 -21.34 7.33 -13.42
C VAL A 143 -20.90 5.94 -12.99
N VAL A 144 -19.94 5.86 -12.08
CA VAL A 144 -19.52 4.61 -11.44
C VAL A 144 -20.17 4.52 -10.07
N VAL A 145 -21.07 3.55 -9.91
CA VAL A 145 -21.84 3.32 -8.68
C VAL A 145 -21.21 2.20 -7.87
N ASN A 146 -20.95 2.47 -6.59
CA ASN A 146 -20.34 1.52 -5.65
C ASN A 146 -21.36 0.93 -4.64
N ASP A 147 -22.61 1.41 -4.65
CA ASP A 147 -23.68 0.94 -3.79
C ASP A 147 -24.62 -0.06 -4.50
N ASN A 148 -25.52 -0.71 -3.76
CA ASN A 148 -26.57 -1.57 -4.30
C ASN A 148 -27.80 -0.80 -4.80
N LYS A 149 -27.91 0.50 -4.51
CA LYS A 149 -28.94 1.41 -5.03
C LYS A 149 -28.82 1.62 -6.56
N HIS A 150 -29.81 2.28 -7.15
CA HIS A 150 -29.81 2.74 -8.55
C HIS A 150 -29.53 1.64 -9.60
N GLY A 151 -30.00 0.41 -9.34
CA GLY A 151 -29.79 -0.74 -10.23
C GLY A 151 -28.54 -1.58 -9.92
N GLY A 152 -27.83 -1.22 -8.84
CA GLY A 152 -26.66 -1.95 -8.32
C GLY A 152 -25.34 -1.37 -8.79
N ARG A 153 -24.25 -2.01 -8.37
CA ARG A 153 -22.89 -1.59 -8.71
C ARG A 153 -22.63 -1.71 -10.20
N GLY A 154 -21.99 -0.71 -10.78
CA GLY A 154 -21.80 -0.70 -12.22
C GLY A 154 -21.31 0.61 -12.79
N LEU A 155 -21.04 0.57 -14.09
CA LEU A 155 -20.87 1.72 -14.95
C LEU A 155 -22.21 2.06 -15.61
N TYR A 156 -22.63 3.31 -15.46
CA TYR A 156 -23.86 3.86 -16.00
C TYR A 156 -23.56 5.04 -16.92
N ARG A 157 -24.48 5.30 -17.85
CA ARG A 157 -24.48 6.45 -18.75
C ARG A 157 -25.79 7.21 -18.61
N LEU A 158 -25.66 8.50 -18.33
CA LEU A 158 -26.76 9.46 -18.24
C LEU A 158 -26.71 10.38 -19.45
N ARG A 159 -27.86 10.66 -20.06
CA ARG A 159 -27.99 11.53 -21.24
C ARG A 159 -29.13 12.52 -21.06
N ASP A 160 -28.92 13.71 -21.60
CA ASP A 160 -29.96 14.69 -21.90
C ASP A 160 -30.37 14.45 -23.37
N THR A 161 -31.53 13.81 -23.58
CA THR A 161 -31.97 13.44 -24.92
C THR A 161 -32.84 14.50 -25.59
N ASN A 162 -33.24 15.55 -24.87
CA ASN A 162 -34.17 16.57 -25.35
C ASN A 162 -33.53 17.99 -25.44
N GLY A 163 -32.32 18.16 -24.89
CA GLY A 163 -31.53 19.40 -24.92
C GLY A 163 -31.94 20.44 -23.88
N ASP A 164 -32.71 20.07 -22.85
CA ASP A 164 -33.19 20.95 -21.79
C ASP A 164 -32.19 21.16 -20.63
N ASP A 165 -30.98 20.62 -20.77
CA ASP A 165 -29.92 20.62 -19.76
C ASP A 165 -30.23 19.75 -18.54
N MET A 166 -31.09 18.73 -18.70
CA MET A 166 -31.45 17.76 -17.66
C MET A 166 -31.26 16.33 -18.17
N PHE A 167 -30.70 15.46 -17.32
CA PHE A 167 -30.54 14.05 -17.68
C PHE A 167 -31.90 13.34 -17.57
N ASP A 168 -32.39 12.81 -18.69
CA ASP A 168 -33.68 12.13 -18.82
C ASP A 168 -33.55 10.64 -19.17
N SER A 169 -32.34 10.19 -19.51
CA SER A 169 -32.02 8.79 -19.82
C SER A 169 -30.95 8.24 -18.89
N VAL A 170 -31.19 7.06 -18.32
CA VAL A 170 -30.24 6.31 -17.48
C VAL A 170 -30.07 4.91 -18.07
N GLU A 171 -28.84 4.56 -18.45
CA GLU A 171 -28.50 3.26 -19.02
C GLU A 171 -27.35 2.62 -18.23
N ARG A 172 -27.51 1.35 -17.84
CA ARG A 172 -26.41 0.59 -17.23
C ARG A 172 -25.59 -0.08 -18.33
N LEU A 173 -24.35 0.35 -18.48
CA LEU A 173 -23.41 -0.20 -19.46
C LEU A 173 -22.80 -1.52 -18.99
N LYS A 174 -22.44 -1.61 -17.70
CA LYS A 174 -21.86 -2.82 -17.12
C LYS A 174 -22.23 -2.95 -15.65
N LYS A 175 -22.61 -4.16 -15.23
CA LYS A 175 -22.81 -4.49 -13.82
C LYS A 175 -21.49 -5.01 -13.21
N PHE A 176 -21.20 -4.62 -11.98
CA PHE A 176 -20.08 -5.15 -11.20
C PHE A 176 -20.60 -6.05 -10.07
N GLU A 177 -19.98 -7.22 -9.91
CA GLU A 177 -20.39 -8.22 -8.94
C GLU A 177 -19.64 -8.09 -7.60
N GLU A 178 -20.13 -8.82 -6.59
CA GLU A 178 -19.60 -8.89 -5.22
C GLU A 178 -19.81 -7.62 -4.36
N SER A 179 -19.00 -7.48 -3.32
CA SER A 179 -19.06 -6.39 -2.34
C SER A 179 -18.54 -5.10 -2.95
N GLY A 180 -19.29 -4.02 -2.74
CA GLY A 180 -18.71 -2.67 -2.80
C GLY A 180 -18.29 -2.24 -1.41
N GLY A 181 -18.15 -0.94 -1.24
CA GLY A 181 -17.62 -0.35 -0.02
C GLY A 181 -16.32 0.36 -0.33
N GLU A 182 -15.41 0.42 0.63
CA GLU A 182 -14.25 1.31 0.52
C GLU A 182 -13.29 0.95 -0.62
N HIS A 183 -13.26 -0.30 -1.09
CA HIS A 183 -12.38 -0.75 -2.18
C HIS A 183 -13.16 -1.28 -3.40
N GLY A 184 -14.36 -0.77 -3.59
CA GLY A 184 -15.25 -1.17 -4.68
C GLY A 184 -14.90 -0.54 -6.03
N PRO A 185 -15.89 -0.35 -6.89
CA PRO A 185 -15.76 0.45 -8.10
C PRO A 185 -15.60 1.93 -7.75
N HIS A 186 -14.60 2.60 -8.32
CA HIS A 186 -14.29 3.98 -7.95
C HIS A 186 -14.43 4.94 -9.13
N ALA A 187 -13.50 4.93 -10.09
CA ALA A 187 -13.42 5.99 -11.08
C ALA A 187 -13.70 5.55 -12.52
N VAL A 188 -14.08 6.52 -13.35
CA VAL A 188 -14.12 6.42 -14.81
C VAL A 188 -13.44 7.66 -15.39
N ILE A 189 -12.53 7.49 -16.34
CA ILE A 189 -11.80 8.59 -16.97
C ILE A 189 -11.78 8.43 -18.49
N LEU A 190 -11.59 9.54 -19.20
CA LEU A 190 -11.44 9.55 -20.65
C LEU A 190 -10.08 8.97 -21.04
N GLY A 191 -10.06 8.08 -22.03
CA GLY A 191 -8.84 7.57 -22.64
C GLY A 191 -8.08 8.65 -23.41
N PRO A 192 -6.75 8.53 -23.55
CA PRO A 192 -5.93 9.53 -24.26
C PRO A 192 -6.20 9.56 -25.77
N ASP A 193 -6.88 8.53 -26.30
CA ASP A 193 -7.39 8.47 -27.67
C ASP A 193 -8.65 9.33 -27.88
N GLY A 194 -9.25 9.85 -26.81
CA GLY A 194 -10.45 10.69 -26.86
C GLY A 194 -11.71 9.94 -27.31
N ASN A 195 -11.64 8.61 -27.46
CA ASN A 195 -12.75 7.77 -27.97
C ASN A 195 -12.98 6.50 -27.15
N SER A 196 -12.32 6.36 -26.00
CA SER A 196 -12.50 5.25 -25.07
C SER A 196 -12.54 5.72 -23.63
N LEU A 197 -12.95 4.83 -22.73
CA LEU A 197 -13.00 5.04 -21.29
C LEU A 197 -11.98 4.14 -20.59
N ARG A 198 -11.53 4.55 -19.41
CA ARG A 198 -10.91 3.66 -18.44
C ARG A 198 -11.78 3.57 -17.20
N VAL A 199 -11.95 2.37 -16.69
CA VAL A 199 -12.72 2.08 -15.48
C VAL A 199 -11.77 1.52 -14.44
N ILE A 200 -11.81 2.09 -13.24
CA ILE A 200 -10.87 1.83 -12.15
C ILE A 200 -11.64 1.19 -10.99
N CYS A 201 -11.20 0.02 -10.53
CA CYS A 201 -11.91 -0.78 -9.55
C CYS A 201 -10.96 -1.47 -8.57
N GLY A 202 -11.16 -1.21 -7.27
CA GLY A 202 -10.37 -1.79 -6.21
C GLY A 202 -10.61 -3.29 -5.99
N ASN A 203 -9.88 -3.86 -5.05
CA ASN A 203 -9.81 -5.30 -4.85
C ASN A 203 -11.10 -5.98 -4.33
N GLN A 204 -12.10 -5.22 -3.86
CA GLN A 204 -13.43 -5.77 -3.53
C GLN A 204 -14.27 -6.06 -4.77
N THR A 205 -13.86 -5.54 -5.92
CA THR A 205 -14.58 -5.72 -7.18
C THR A 205 -14.00 -6.90 -7.95
N LYS A 206 -14.86 -7.87 -8.29
CA LYS A 206 -14.48 -8.97 -9.18
C LYS A 206 -14.16 -8.45 -10.58
N LEU A 207 -13.23 -9.11 -11.27
CA LEU A 207 -13.03 -8.85 -12.70
C LEU A 207 -14.36 -9.02 -13.45
N PRO A 208 -14.72 -8.08 -14.32
CA PRO A 208 -15.92 -8.18 -15.13
C PRO A 208 -15.68 -9.20 -16.27
N ASP A 209 -16.77 -9.67 -16.89
CA ASP A 209 -16.68 -10.34 -18.17
C ASP A 209 -16.00 -9.40 -19.18
N HIS A 210 -15.06 -9.94 -19.95
CA HIS A 210 -14.19 -9.17 -20.84
C HIS A 210 -13.88 -9.94 -22.11
N ASP A 211 -13.54 -9.21 -23.17
CA ASP A 211 -13.19 -9.77 -24.48
C ASP A 211 -11.70 -10.10 -24.54
N ILE A 212 -10.87 -9.23 -23.96
CA ILE A 212 -9.41 -9.31 -24.02
C ILE A 212 -8.83 -9.02 -22.63
N THR A 213 -7.73 -9.68 -22.28
CA THR A 213 -6.91 -9.31 -21.13
C THR A 213 -5.46 -9.15 -21.57
N ARG A 214 -4.88 -7.99 -21.25
CA ARG A 214 -3.46 -7.73 -21.45
C ARG A 214 -2.61 -8.40 -20.38
N VAL A 215 -3.18 -8.66 -19.22
CA VAL A 215 -2.53 -9.48 -18.18
C VAL A 215 -2.70 -10.94 -18.56
N PRO A 216 -1.61 -11.73 -18.67
CA PRO A 216 -1.69 -13.15 -18.98
C PRO A 216 -2.60 -13.88 -17.96
N PRO A 217 -3.63 -14.63 -18.41
CA PRO A 217 -4.70 -15.15 -17.55
C PRO A 217 -4.28 -16.39 -16.73
N PHE A 218 -3.04 -16.41 -16.23
CA PHE A 218 -2.48 -17.46 -15.38
C PHE A 218 -2.64 -17.09 -13.90
N TRP A 219 -3.90 -16.95 -13.49
CA TRP A 219 -4.26 -16.55 -12.13
C TRP A 219 -3.72 -17.54 -11.10
N GLY A 220 -3.28 -17.02 -9.96
CA GLY A 220 -2.74 -17.85 -8.89
C GLY A 220 -2.19 -17.03 -7.74
N GLU A 221 -2.23 -17.65 -6.57
CA GLU A 221 -1.75 -17.04 -5.33
C GLU A 221 -0.23 -17.11 -5.26
N ASP A 222 0.38 -18.19 -5.74
CA ASP A 222 1.81 -18.45 -5.80
C ASP A 222 2.58 -18.24 -4.49
N GLU A 223 2.00 -18.77 -3.42
CA GLU A 223 2.55 -18.81 -2.06
C GLU A 223 3.04 -20.23 -1.74
N LEU A 224 4.24 -20.38 -1.20
CA LEU A 224 4.76 -21.69 -0.75
C LEU A 224 4.26 -22.04 0.64
N THR A 225 4.16 -21.04 1.51
CA THR A 225 3.78 -21.21 2.90
C THR A 225 2.34 -20.75 3.13
N PRO A 226 1.64 -21.30 4.13
CA PRO A 226 0.31 -20.80 4.50
C PRO A 226 0.36 -19.30 4.78
N ARG A 227 -0.65 -18.56 4.32
CA ARG A 227 -0.79 -17.13 4.65
C ARG A 227 -1.32 -16.94 6.06
N LEU A 228 -0.88 -15.88 6.72
CA LEU A 228 -1.49 -15.39 7.95
C LEU A 228 -2.62 -14.43 7.59
N MET A 229 -3.67 -14.37 8.40
CA MET A 229 -4.91 -13.67 7.99
C MET A 229 -5.26 -12.46 8.85
N GLY A 230 -4.70 -12.35 10.06
CA GLY A 230 -5.02 -11.23 10.96
C GLY A 230 -6.54 -11.10 11.16
N ARG A 231 -7.08 -9.87 11.09
CA ARG A 231 -8.53 -9.60 11.18
C ARG A 231 -9.36 -10.24 10.05
N GLY A 232 -8.72 -10.74 8.99
CA GLY A 232 -9.41 -11.40 7.89
C GLY A 232 -9.99 -10.44 6.85
N PHE A 233 -9.40 -9.25 6.67
CA PHE A 233 -9.74 -8.39 5.53
C PHE A 233 -9.66 -9.19 4.23
N MET A 234 -10.73 -9.17 3.43
CA MET A 234 -10.84 -9.91 2.17
C MET A 234 -10.64 -11.43 2.29
N ARG A 235 -10.85 -12.02 3.48
CA ARG A 235 -10.76 -13.47 3.70
C ARG A 235 -11.64 -14.24 2.71
N GLY A 236 -11.04 -15.21 2.02
CA GLY A 236 -11.70 -16.02 0.99
C GLY A 236 -11.63 -15.43 -0.42
N THR A 237 -11.14 -14.20 -0.57
CA THR A 237 -10.92 -13.59 -1.89
C THR A 237 -9.55 -14.00 -2.43
N VAL A 238 -9.52 -14.41 -3.70
CA VAL A 238 -8.32 -14.79 -4.44
C VAL A 238 -8.10 -13.85 -5.62
N ALA A 239 -6.84 -13.71 -6.02
CA ALA A 239 -6.44 -12.97 -7.20
C ALA A 239 -6.99 -13.63 -8.49
N PRO A 240 -7.20 -12.85 -9.57
CA PRO A 240 -6.90 -11.43 -9.72
C PRO A 240 -7.98 -10.53 -9.10
N ARG A 241 -7.56 -9.37 -8.59
CA ARG A 241 -8.37 -8.28 -8.01
C ARG A 241 -7.63 -6.96 -8.20
N GLY A 242 -8.31 -5.82 -8.03
CA GLY A 242 -7.71 -4.48 -8.20
C GLY A 242 -7.28 -4.29 -9.65
N TRP A 243 -8.22 -3.87 -10.48
CA TRP A 243 -8.07 -3.87 -11.93
C TRP A 243 -8.47 -2.54 -12.55
N ILE A 244 -7.81 -2.25 -13.67
CA ILE A 244 -8.18 -1.15 -14.57
C ILE A 244 -8.48 -1.73 -15.94
N ALA A 245 -9.63 -1.36 -16.50
CA ALA A 245 -10.10 -1.84 -17.79
C ALA A 245 -10.31 -0.69 -18.78
N LYS A 246 -10.10 -0.97 -20.07
CA LYS A 246 -10.54 -0.12 -21.19
C LYS A 246 -11.91 -0.59 -21.67
N THR A 247 -12.78 0.37 -21.98
CA THR A 247 -14.04 0.11 -22.67
C THR A 247 -14.37 1.22 -23.66
N ASP A 248 -15.20 0.94 -24.67
CA ASP A 248 -15.73 1.96 -25.58
C ASP A 248 -16.86 2.78 -24.91
N PRO A 249 -17.28 3.92 -25.50
CA PRO A 249 -18.29 4.80 -24.90
C PRO A 249 -19.67 4.16 -24.69
N ASP A 250 -19.98 3.05 -25.37
CA ASP A 250 -21.21 2.28 -25.18
C ASP A 250 -21.03 1.09 -24.22
N GLY A 251 -19.83 0.85 -23.70
CA GLY A 251 -19.55 -0.25 -22.78
C GLY A 251 -19.60 -1.64 -23.42
N LYS A 252 -19.46 -1.77 -24.75
CA LYS A 252 -19.66 -3.02 -25.50
C LYS A 252 -18.42 -3.90 -25.54
N SER A 253 -17.24 -3.30 -25.49
CA SER A 253 -15.93 -3.95 -25.54
C SER A 253 -15.19 -3.74 -24.23
N TRP A 254 -14.58 -4.78 -23.68
CA TRP A 254 -13.89 -4.73 -22.39
C TRP A 254 -12.52 -5.37 -22.50
N GLU A 255 -11.50 -4.59 -22.19
CA GLU A 255 -10.10 -4.99 -22.23
C GLU A 255 -9.46 -4.75 -20.85
N ILE A 256 -9.05 -5.82 -20.15
CA ILE A 256 -8.34 -5.70 -18.87
C ILE A 256 -6.91 -5.25 -19.13
N LEU A 257 -6.50 -4.11 -18.59
CA LEU A 257 -5.16 -3.56 -18.81
C LEU A 257 -4.14 -4.03 -17.77
N THR A 258 -4.54 -4.03 -16.49
CA THR A 258 -3.69 -4.38 -15.34
C THR A 258 -4.54 -5.03 -14.24
N THR A 259 -3.90 -5.79 -13.35
CA THR A 259 -4.49 -6.35 -12.14
C THR A 259 -3.54 -6.22 -10.94
N GLY A 260 -3.97 -6.64 -9.75
CA GLY A 260 -3.09 -6.81 -8.58
C GLY A 260 -2.90 -5.57 -7.74
N LEU A 261 -3.72 -4.53 -7.93
CA LEU A 261 -3.76 -3.35 -7.07
C LEU A 261 -4.64 -3.62 -5.84
N ARG A 262 -4.58 -2.76 -4.82
CA ARG A 262 -5.39 -2.91 -3.60
C ARG A 262 -6.64 -2.06 -3.68
N ASN A 263 -6.44 -0.74 -3.75
CA ASN A 263 -7.51 0.23 -3.79
C ASN A 263 -7.01 1.51 -4.46
N GLU A 264 -6.77 1.38 -5.74
CA GLU A 264 -6.56 2.45 -6.69
C GLU A 264 -7.86 3.27 -6.83
N TYR A 265 -7.97 4.37 -6.08
CA TYR A 265 -9.23 5.10 -6.04
C TYR A 265 -9.50 5.85 -7.35
N ASP A 266 -8.46 6.39 -7.97
CA ASP A 266 -8.58 7.19 -9.18
C ASP A 266 -7.30 7.10 -10.04
N ALA A 267 -7.35 7.55 -11.29
CA ALA A 267 -6.22 7.52 -12.20
C ALA A 267 -6.22 8.71 -13.16
N ALA A 268 -5.06 9.06 -13.70
CA ALA A 268 -4.96 10.12 -14.71
C ALA A 268 -3.87 9.81 -15.75
N PHE A 269 -4.06 10.35 -16.96
CA PHE A 269 -3.09 10.26 -18.04
C PHE A 269 -2.16 11.46 -18.06
N ASN A 270 -0.86 11.21 -18.24
CA ASN A 270 0.07 12.28 -18.57
C ASN A 270 -0.04 12.69 -20.05
N ARG A 271 0.68 13.75 -20.46
CA ARG A 271 0.71 14.25 -21.85
C ARG A 271 1.22 13.26 -22.89
N GLN A 272 1.93 12.22 -22.48
CA GLN A 272 2.41 11.16 -23.37
C GLN A 272 1.42 9.99 -23.48
N GLY A 273 0.27 10.06 -22.82
CA GLY A 273 -0.74 9.00 -22.81
C GLY A 273 -0.43 7.85 -21.84
N GLU A 274 0.50 8.05 -20.91
CA GLU A 274 0.84 7.08 -19.87
C GLU A 274 -0.10 7.22 -18.67
N LEU A 275 -0.55 6.10 -18.12
CA LEU A 275 -1.53 6.06 -17.05
C LEU A 275 -0.86 5.98 -15.68
N PHE A 276 -1.31 6.81 -14.73
CA PHE A 276 -0.85 6.79 -13.34
C PHE A 276 -2.03 6.64 -12.40
N THR A 277 -1.82 5.97 -11.28
CA THR A 277 -2.80 5.85 -10.20
C THR A 277 -2.13 5.96 -8.83
N TYR A 278 -2.93 6.20 -7.80
CA TYR A 278 -2.52 6.22 -6.40
C TYR A 278 -3.19 5.07 -5.65
N ASP A 279 -2.42 4.02 -5.35
CA ASP A 279 -2.90 2.77 -4.74
C ASP A 279 -2.79 2.83 -3.22
N ALA A 280 -3.79 2.31 -2.51
CA ALA A 280 -3.88 2.41 -1.05
C ALA A 280 -2.91 1.50 -0.31
N ASP A 281 -2.56 1.93 0.90
CA ASP A 281 -1.75 1.17 1.84
C ASP A 281 -2.54 -0.01 2.43
N MET A 282 -1.93 -0.84 3.28
CA MET A 282 -2.65 -1.77 4.16
C MET A 282 -2.26 -1.43 5.60
N GLU A 283 -2.83 -0.35 6.11
CA GLU A 283 -2.49 0.28 7.39
C GLU A 283 -2.57 -0.66 8.59
N TRP A 284 -3.39 -1.72 8.53
CA TRP A 284 -3.46 -2.72 9.61
C TRP A 284 -2.22 -3.64 9.66
N ASP A 285 -1.46 -3.73 8.57
CA ASP A 285 -0.28 -4.60 8.48
C ASP A 285 1.01 -3.83 8.77
N PHE A 286 0.92 -2.63 9.31
CA PHE A 286 2.06 -1.79 9.62
C PHE A 286 3.11 -2.50 10.49
N ASN A 287 4.39 -2.21 10.27
CA ASN A 287 5.54 -2.87 10.92
C ASN A 287 5.63 -4.39 10.69
N THR A 288 4.97 -4.90 9.64
CA THR A 288 5.15 -6.28 9.20
C THR A 288 5.90 -6.33 7.86
N PRO A 289 6.55 -7.45 7.53
CA PRO A 289 7.30 -7.61 6.27
C PRO A 289 6.46 -7.44 5.00
N TRP A 290 5.15 -7.66 5.10
CA TRP A 290 4.21 -7.61 3.98
C TRP A 290 3.39 -6.30 3.96
N TYR A 291 3.73 -5.30 4.78
CA TYR A 291 3.10 -3.99 4.70
C TYR A 291 3.16 -3.43 3.27
N ARG A 292 2.10 -2.73 2.90
CA ARG A 292 1.95 -2.05 1.61
C ARG A 292 1.76 -0.58 1.95
N PRO A 293 2.70 0.33 1.64
CA PRO A 293 2.45 1.76 1.75
C PRO A 293 1.52 2.22 0.62
N THR A 294 0.95 3.43 0.74
CA THR A 294 0.34 4.10 -0.40
C THR A 294 1.43 4.43 -1.40
N ARG A 295 1.10 4.34 -2.68
CA ARG A 295 2.12 4.38 -3.74
C ARG A 295 1.56 4.90 -5.05
N VAL A 296 2.37 5.67 -5.76
CA VAL A 296 2.07 6.08 -7.14
C VAL A 296 2.56 4.99 -8.08
N CYS A 297 1.65 4.47 -8.89
CA CYS A 297 1.92 3.39 -9.84
C CYS A 297 1.85 3.94 -11.28
N HIS A 298 2.88 3.68 -12.09
CA HIS A 298 2.83 3.86 -13.54
C HIS A 298 2.19 2.60 -14.15
N VAL A 299 0.91 2.70 -14.49
CA VAL A 299 0.07 1.58 -14.92
C VAL A 299 0.37 1.24 -16.37
N VAL A 300 1.23 0.25 -16.56
CA VAL A 300 1.62 -0.27 -17.87
C VAL A 300 0.80 -1.49 -18.27
N SER A 301 0.75 -1.76 -19.57
CA SER A 301 -0.02 -2.86 -20.12
C SER A 301 0.46 -4.23 -19.62
N GLY A 302 -0.48 -5.05 -19.15
CA GLY A 302 -0.22 -6.42 -18.72
C GLY A 302 0.48 -6.54 -17.36
N ALA A 303 0.56 -5.44 -16.60
CA ALA A 303 1.12 -5.43 -15.26
C ALA A 303 0.23 -6.16 -14.24
N GLU A 304 0.90 -6.78 -13.26
CA GLU A 304 0.30 -7.35 -12.06
C GLU A 304 1.03 -6.74 -10.85
N TRP A 305 0.31 -6.05 -9.97
CA TRP A 305 0.88 -5.26 -8.87
C TRP A 305 1.05 -6.02 -7.55
N GLY A 306 0.70 -7.31 -7.54
CA GLY A 306 1.10 -8.24 -6.49
C GLY A 306 0.18 -8.31 -5.27
N TRP A 307 -1.00 -7.70 -5.30
CA TRP A 307 -1.96 -7.78 -4.20
C TRP A 307 -2.45 -9.22 -3.99
N ARG A 308 -2.39 -9.70 -2.76
CA ARG A 308 -3.00 -10.95 -2.30
C ARG A 308 -3.57 -10.73 -0.90
N THR A 309 -4.49 -11.61 -0.49
CA THR A 309 -5.18 -11.53 0.81
C THR A 309 -4.26 -11.92 1.97
N GLY A 310 -4.33 -11.19 3.08
CA GLY A 310 -3.57 -11.46 4.31
C GLY A 310 -2.08 -11.11 4.15
N SER A 311 -1.21 -11.93 4.76
CA SER A 311 0.24 -11.76 4.68
C SER A 311 0.83 -12.07 3.31
N ALA A 312 0.07 -12.68 2.41
CA ALA A 312 0.52 -12.99 1.06
C ALA A 312 0.67 -11.70 0.23
N LYS A 313 1.76 -11.56 -0.53
CA LYS A 313 2.04 -10.40 -1.40
C LYS A 313 3.19 -10.73 -2.35
N TYR A 314 3.11 -10.26 -3.59
CA TYR A 314 4.33 -10.23 -4.42
C TYR A 314 5.13 -8.98 -4.10
N MET A 315 6.37 -9.19 -3.68
CA MET A 315 7.24 -8.07 -3.37
C MET A 315 7.61 -7.27 -4.63
N PRO A 316 7.71 -5.93 -4.55
CA PRO A 316 7.97 -5.07 -5.71
C PRO A 316 9.36 -5.28 -6.35
N TRP A 317 10.27 -5.98 -5.67
CA TRP A 317 11.58 -6.38 -6.21
C TRP A 317 11.57 -7.72 -6.96
N HIS A 318 10.45 -8.46 -7.01
CA HIS A 318 10.37 -9.67 -7.84
C HIS A 318 10.13 -9.33 -9.31
N ALA A 319 10.85 -9.95 -10.25
CA ALA A 319 10.66 -9.72 -11.69
C ALA A 319 9.21 -9.87 -12.21
N ASP A 320 8.35 -10.64 -11.53
CA ASP A 320 6.93 -10.82 -11.87
C ASP A 320 5.96 -9.82 -11.20
N ASN A 321 6.48 -8.78 -10.54
CA ASN A 321 5.76 -7.60 -10.07
C ASN A 321 6.50 -6.34 -10.58
N LEU A 322 5.82 -5.20 -10.76
CA LEU A 322 6.47 -3.93 -11.09
C LEU A 322 6.61 -3.04 -9.83
N PRO A 323 7.71 -2.28 -9.71
CA PRO A 323 7.88 -1.36 -8.61
C PRO A 323 7.00 -0.11 -8.82
N PRO A 324 6.55 0.54 -7.74
CA PRO A 324 5.91 1.85 -7.85
C PRO A 324 6.90 2.91 -8.35
N VAL A 325 6.37 4.03 -8.82
CA VAL A 325 7.14 5.22 -9.17
C VAL A 325 7.71 5.88 -7.92
N VAL A 326 6.88 5.96 -6.87
CA VAL A 326 7.26 6.45 -5.55
C VAL A 326 6.29 5.90 -4.49
N ASP A 327 6.83 5.46 -3.36
CA ASP A 327 6.07 5.16 -2.14
C ASP A 327 5.87 6.45 -1.34
N ILE A 328 4.65 6.73 -0.87
CA ILE A 328 4.32 7.94 -0.10
C ILE A 328 4.34 7.66 1.41
N GLY A 329 3.82 6.50 1.83
CA GLY A 329 3.75 6.09 3.23
C GLY A 329 2.34 5.67 3.65
N PRO A 330 1.96 5.77 4.92
CA PRO A 330 0.58 5.56 5.33
C PRO A 330 -0.31 6.70 4.82
N GLY A 331 -1.54 6.38 4.41
CA GLY A 331 -2.49 7.36 3.88
C GLY A 331 -3.73 6.70 3.30
N SER A 332 -4.70 7.50 2.87
CA SER A 332 -5.91 6.99 2.20
C SER A 332 -6.08 7.72 0.86
N PRO A 333 -5.68 7.10 -0.28
CA PRO A 333 -5.85 7.67 -1.61
C PRO A 333 -7.31 7.97 -1.94
N THR A 334 -7.53 9.12 -2.57
CA THR A 334 -8.82 9.50 -3.17
C THR A 334 -8.59 10.06 -4.57
N GLY A 335 -9.23 11.16 -4.97
CA GLY A 335 -9.10 11.73 -6.32
C GLY A 335 -7.68 12.12 -6.72
N VAL A 336 -7.40 12.05 -8.02
CA VAL A 336 -6.10 12.42 -8.61
C VAL A 336 -6.30 13.23 -9.91
N VAL A 337 -5.40 14.17 -10.20
CA VAL A 337 -5.44 14.91 -11.48
C VAL A 337 -4.06 15.42 -11.87
N PHE A 338 -3.78 15.54 -13.17
CA PHE A 338 -2.65 16.36 -13.61
C PHE A 338 -3.05 17.84 -13.67
N GLY A 339 -2.12 18.75 -13.35
CA GLY A 339 -2.35 20.20 -13.38
C GLY A 339 -2.56 20.84 -14.76
N TYR A 340 -2.81 20.04 -15.80
CA TYR A 340 -2.89 20.51 -17.18
C TYR A 340 -4.02 21.52 -17.38
N GLY A 341 -3.71 22.61 -18.09
CA GLY A 341 -4.67 23.68 -18.39
C GLY A 341 -4.88 24.69 -17.27
N ALA A 342 -4.38 24.41 -16.05
CA ALA A 342 -4.45 25.35 -14.94
C ALA A 342 -3.56 26.58 -15.20
N LYS A 343 -3.98 27.75 -14.73
CA LYS A 343 -3.14 28.97 -14.69
C LYS A 343 -2.10 28.90 -13.57
N PHE A 344 -1.36 27.81 -13.52
CA PHE A 344 -0.29 27.57 -12.56
C PHE A 344 1.06 27.68 -13.25
N PRO A 345 2.17 27.86 -12.50
CA PRO A 345 3.50 27.74 -13.07
C PRO A 345 3.75 26.38 -13.73
N ALA A 346 4.67 26.32 -14.70
CA ALA A 346 4.91 25.11 -15.50
C ALA A 346 5.15 23.85 -14.65
N LYS A 347 5.92 23.99 -13.56
CA LYS A 347 6.18 22.91 -12.58
C LYS A 347 4.89 22.27 -12.05
N TYR A 348 3.87 23.08 -11.75
CA TYR A 348 2.60 22.61 -11.20
C TYR A 348 1.59 22.23 -12.28
N GLN A 349 1.72 22.76 -13.51
CA GLN A 349 0.95 22.25 -14.64
C GLN A 349 1.31 20.79 -14.96
N ASP A 350 2.59 20.43 -14.85
CA ASP A 350 3.08 19.09 -15.14
C ASP A 350 3.06 18.14 -13.93
N ALA A 351 2.68 18.63 -12.75
CA ALA A 351 2.57 17.84 -11.54
C ALA A 351 1.35 16.91 -11.56
N PHE A 352 1.54 15.70 -11.02
CA PHE A 352 0.46 14.78 -10.72
C PHE A 352 -0.03 15.04 -9.29
N PHE A 353 -1.20 15.63 -9.15
CA PHE A 353 -1.80 15.93 -7.87
C PHE A 353 -2.56 14.73 -7.33
N ILE A 354 -2.28 14.36 -6.08
CA ILE A 354 -2.90 13.20 -5.42
C ILE A 354 -3.45 13.60 -4.04
N CYS A 355 -4.68 13.21 -3.75
CA CYS A 355 -5.35 13.46 -2.48
C CYS A 355 -5.09 12.35 -1.46
N ASP A 356 -4.85 12.75 -0.21
CA ASP A 356 -4.81 11.86 0.96
C ASP A 356 -5.87 12.31 1.98
N TRP A 357 -6.87 11.44 2.14
CA TRP A 357 -8.02 11.68 3.00
C TRP A 357 -7.68 11.59 4.49
N SER A 358 -6.83 10.64 4.90
CA SER A 358 -6.58 10.35 6.32
C SER A 358 -5.77 11.45 6.99
N TYR A 359 -4.78 11.99 6.28
CA TYR A 359 -3.87 13.00 6.82
C TYR A 359 -4.16 14.42 6.34
N GLY A 360 -5.16 14.58 5.48
CA GLY A 360 -5.63 15.87 4.98
C GLY A 360 -4.60 16.61 4.16
N LYS A 361 -4.07 15.92 3.13
CA LYS A 361 -2.97 16.44 2.31
C LYS A 361 -3.23 16.28 0.83
N LEU A 362 -2.96 17.36 0.10
CA LEU A 362 -2.83 17.35 -1.33
C LEU A 362 -1.34 17.37 -1.66
N TYR A 363 -0.85 16.32 -2.31
CA TYR A 363 0.54 16.27 -2.77
C TYR A 363 0.63 16.68 -4.23
N ALA A 364 1.71 17.37 -4.59
CA ALA A 364 2.16 17.56 -5.97
C ALA A 364 3.32 16.58 -6.24
N VAL A 365 3.08 15.58 -7.09
CA VAL A 365 4.08 14.58 -7.47
C VAL A 365 4.74 15.01 -8.77
N HIS A 366 6.03 15.31 -8.70
CA HIS A 366 6.83 15.75 -9.84
C HIS A 366 7.50 14.56 -10.51
N LEU A 367 6.97 14.16 -11.66
CA LEU A 367 7.45 13.02 -12.44
C LEU A 367 8.71 13.39 -13.22
N LYS A 368 9.68 12.46 -13.27
CA LYS A 368 10.89 12.55 -14.08
C LYS A 368 11.07 11.27 -14.90
N PRO A 369 11.15 11.35 -16.24
CA PRO A 369 11.37 10.18 -17.09
C PRO A 369 12.62 9.39 -16.68
N SER A 370 12.49 8.07 -16.67
CA SER A 370 13.56 7.11 -16.40
C SER A 370 13.38 5.92 -17.34
N GLY A 371 14.06 5.95 -18.49
CA GLY A 371 13.84 4.99 -19.57
C GLY A 371 12.39 5.04 -20.10
N SER A 372 11.72 3.90 -20.11
CA SER A 372 10.32 3.70 -20.50
C SER A 372 9.32 3.91 -19.35
N THR A 373 9.80 4.32 -18.17
CA THR A 373 9.00 4.59 -16.98
C THR A 373 9.38 5.94 -16.36
N TYR A 374 9.00 6.18 -15.11
CA TYR A 374 9.22 7.42 -14.38
C TYR A 374 9.77 7.14 -12.98
N SER A 375 10.54 8.10 -12.47
CA SER A 375 10.82 8.31 -11.05
C SER A 375 10.07 9.56 -10.61
N ALA A 376 9.92 9.81 -9.31
CA ALA A 376 9.26 11.02 -8.85
C ALA A 376 9.80 11.57 -7.53
N SER A 377 9.58 12.87 -7.32
CA SER A 377 9.69 13.53 -6.02
C SER A 377 8.32 14.04 -5.58
N VAL A 378 8.06 14.02 -4.28
CA VAL A 378 6.76 14.37 -3.69
C VAL A 378 6.89 15.67 -2.92
N GLU A 379 5.99 16.61 -3.20
CA GLU A 379 5.86 17.90 -2.52
C GLU A 379 4.50 17.97 -1.82
N GLU A 380 4.46 18.45 -0.58
CA GLU A 380 3.22 18.82 0.08
C GLU A 380 2.72 20.14 -0.50
N PHE A 381 1.57 20.11 -1.16
CA PHE A 381 1.02 21.28 -1.85
C PHE A 381 0.00 22.01 -0.97
N ILE A 382 -0.92 21.27 -0.34
CA ILE A 382 -1.83 21.80 0.68
C ILE A 382 -1.89 20.81 1.83
N THR A 383 -1.78 21.29 3.07
CA THR A 383 -1.93 20.47 4.26
C THR A 383 -2.89 21.13 5.26
N GLY A 384 -3.68 20.31 5.93
CA GLY A 384 -4.58 20.75 6.99
C GLY A 384 -5.09 19.59 7.83
N GLN A 385 -5.32 19.83 9.13
CA GLN A 385 -5.90 18.83 10.02
C GLN A 385 -7.05 19.43 10.83
N PRO A 386 -8.31 19.00 10.60
CA PRO A 386 -8.77 18.06 9.56
C PRO A 386 -8.85 18.71 8.16
N PHE A 387 -8.56 17.96 7.09
CA PHE A 387 -8.81 18.39 5.70
C PHE A 387 -9.04 17.17 4.78
N PRO A 388 -10.09 16.36 5.03
CA PRO A 388 -10.25 15.04 4.42
C PRO A 388 -10.62 15.12 2.93
N LEU A 389 -9.60 15.20 2.08
CA LEU A 389 -9.72 15.38 0.63
C LEU A 389 -10.40 14.19 -0.04
N THR A 390 -11.41 14.47 -0.87
CA THR A 390 -12.18 13.43 -1.57
C THR A 390 -11.95 13.45 -3.08
N ASP A 391 -11.93 14.62 -3.71
CA ASP A 391 -11.72 14.71 -5.15
C ASP A 391 -11.21 16.09 -5.58
N LEU A 392 -10.71 16.19 -6.80
CA LEU A 392 -10.18 17.42 -7.38
C LEU A 392 -10.23 17.42 -8.91
N VAL A 393 -10.43 18.60 -9.51
CA VAL A 393 -10.41 18.79 -10.96
C VAL A 393 -9.76 20.11 -11.34
N ILE A 394 -9.19 20.18 -12.54
CA ILE A 394 -8.84 21.45 -13.18
C ILE A 394 -10.01 21.86 -14.08
N ASN A 395 -10.59 23.04 -13.83
CA ASN A 395 -11.69 23.53 -14.64
C ASN A 395 -11.15 24.24 -15.90
N PRO A 396 -11.46 23.77 -17.12
CA PRO A 396 -10.89 24.34 -18.34
C PRO A 396 -11.43 25.74 -18.68
N LYS A 397 -12.56 26.18 -18.10
CA LYS A 397 -13.15 27.49 -18.41
C LYS A 397 -12.46 28.63 -17.66
N ASP A 398 -12.19 28.45 -16.37
CA ASP A 398 -11.55 29.46 -15.53
C ASP A 398 -10.08 29.13 -15.20
N GLN A 399 -9.65 27.91 -15.52
CA GLN A 399 -8.29 27.40 -15.35
C GLN A 399 -7.84 27.36 -13.88
N ALA A 400 -8.80 27.25 -12.95
CA ALA A 400 -8.55 27.04 -11.53
C ALA A 400 -8.65 25.55 -11.16
N MET A 401 -8.02 25.18 -10.05
CA MET A 401 -8.20 23.86 -9.44
C MET A 401 -9.36 23.93 -8.44
N TYR A 402 -10.27 22.97 -8.51
CA TYR A 402 -11.33 22.77 -7.54
C TYR A 402 -11.06 21.52 -6.73
N VAL A 403 -11.37 21.58 -5.44
CA VAL A 403 -11.07 20.51 -4.48
C VAL A 403 -12.28 20.30 -3.56
N THR A 404 -12.71 19.06 -3.39
CA THR A 404 -13.74 18.68 -2.41
C THR A 404 -13.11 17.99 -1.21
N VAL A 405 -13.68 18.24 -0.04
CA VAL A 405 -13.40 17.49 1.19
C VAL A 405 -14.69 16.92 1.74
N GLY A 406 -14.62 15.80 2.47
CA GLY A 406 -15.78 15.12 3.01
C GLY A 406 -15.60 13.60 3.13
N GLY A 407 -16.61 12.83 2.75
CA GLY A 407 -16.66 11.38 2.87
C GLY A 407 -16.94 10.88 4.29
N ARG A 408 -17.39 9.63 4.43
CA ARG A 408 -17.68 8.95 5.72
C ARG A 408 -18.56 9.78 6.68
N ARG A 409 -19.48 10.59 6.11
CA ARG A 409 -20.39 11.50 6.82
C ARG A 409 -19.68 12.59 7.65
N VAL A 410 -18.43 12.91 7.35
CA VAL A 410 -17.74 14.07 7.96
C VAL A 410 -18.19 15.36 7.27
N GLN A 411 -17.92 16.50 7.92
CA GLN A 411 -18.23 17.81 7.36
C GLN A 411 -17.52 18.01 6.02
N GLY A 412 -18.29 18.30 4.97
CA GLY A 412 -17.76 18.51 3.62
C GLY A 412 -17.60 19.97 3.24
N GLY A 413 -16.84 20.22 2.17
CA GLY A 413 -16.65 21.56 1.61
C GLY A 413 -16.09 21.54 0.19
N LEU A 414 -16.33 22.63 -0.55
CA LEU A 414 -15.78 22.89 -1.88
C LEU A 414 -14.81 24.08 -1.81
N TYR A 415 -13.61 23.88 -2.32
CA TYR A 415 -12.54 24.87 -2.36
C TYR A 415 -12.11 25.16 -3.79
N ARG A 416 -11.57 26.35 -4.00
CA ARG A 416 -10.92 26.78 -5.24
C ARG A 416 -9.49 27.22 -4.96
N VAL A 417 -8.55 26.75 -5.77
CA VAL A 417 -7.12 27.05 -5.67
C VAL A 417 -6.67 27.83 -6.91
N THR A 418 -6.00 28.95 -6.68
CA THR A 418 -5.49 29.85 -7.72
C THR A 418 -4.05 30.25 -7.45
N TYR A 419 -3.29 30.55 -8.51
CA TYR A 419 -1.94 31.09 -8.39
C TYR A 419 -1.99 32.62 -8.37
N THR A 420 -1.28 33.24 -7.42
CA THR A 420 -1.22 34.69 -7.21
C THR A 420 0.18 35.26 -7.37
N GLY A 421 1.17 34.41 -7.66
CA GLY A 421 2.55 34.82 -7.87
C GLY A 421 2.82 35.44 -9.23
N LYS A 422 4.11 35.62 -9.53
CA LYS A 422 4.61 36.32 -10.72
C LYS A 422 5.23 35.40 -11.78
N GLU A 423 5.38 34.11 -11.49
CA GLU A 423 5.93 33.16 -12.46
C GLU A 423 4.98 32.98 -13.66
N SER A 424 5.54 32.62 -14.82
CA SER A 424 4.74 32.42 -16.02
C SER A 424 3.76 31.28 -15.85
N THR A 425 2.50 31.54 -16.19
CA THR A 425 1.40 30.57 -16.25
C THR A 425 1.04 30.17 -17.68
N ALA A 426 1.93 30.48 -18.64
CA ALA A 426 1.78 30.01 -20.00
C ALA A 426 1.80 28.46 -20.05
N PRO A 427 1.10 27.83 -21.01
CA PRO A 427 1.09 26.38 -21.11
C PRO A 427 2.50 25.79 -21.09
N SER A 428 2.74 24.85 -20.17
CA SER A 428 4.03 24.13 -20.11
C SER A 428 4.28 23.35 -21.40
N LYS A 429 5.54 22.96 -21.64
CA LYS A 429 5.90 22.11 -22.80
C LYS A 429 6.03 20.65 -22.35
N PRO A 430 5.55 19.67 -23.14
CA PRO A 430 5.75 18.26 -22.80
C PRO A 430 7.24 17.90 -22.74
N ASP A 431 7.64 17.16 -21.70
CA ASP A 431 8.96 16.52 -21.65
C ASP A 431 8.93 15.20 -22.45
N ASN A 432 9.64 15.17 -23.57
CA ASN A 432 9.72 14.02 -24.45
C ASN A 432 10.90 13.09 -24.14
N THR A 433 11.65 13.33 -23.06
CA THR A 433 12.75 12.46 -22.62
C THR A 433 12.23 11.03 -22.37
N GLY A 434 12.92 10.03 -22.93
CA GLY A 434 12.53 8.61 -22.82
C GLY A 434 11.41 8.18 -23.78
N SER A 435 10.96 9.05 -24.71
CA SER A 435 9.92 8.73 -25.69
C SER A 435 10.26 7.52 -26.57
N ASP A 436 11.51 7.37 -27.00
CA ASP A 436 11.96 6.19 -27.78
C ASP A 436 11.82 4.89 -26.97
N ALA A 437 12.17 4.92 -25.68
CA ALA A 437 12.05 3.77 -24.80
C ALA A 437 10.57 3.41 -24.55
N ARG A 438 9.70 4.41 -24.37
CA ARG A 438 8.24 4.21 -24.29
C ARG A 438 7.67 3.69 -25.60
N ALA A 439 8.12 4.21 -26.74
CA ALA A 439 7.69 3.72 -28.05
C ALA A 439 8.10 2.26 -28.28
N LEU A 440 9.30 1.86 -27.85
CA LEU A 440 9.71 0.46 -27.85
C LEU A 440 8.83 -0.40 -26.94
N ARG A 441 8.56 0.07 -25.71
CA ARG A 441 7.64 -0.61 -24.80
C ARG A 441 6.24 -0.78 -25.43
N HIS A 442 5.66 0.27 -25.99
CA HIS A 442 4.35 0.21 -26.66
C HIS A 442 4.32 -0.74 -27.86
N LYS A 443 5.41 -0.83 -28.63
CA LYS A 443 5.53 -1.82 -29.72
C LYS A 443 5.47 -3.26 -29.20
N LEU A 444 6.04 -3.53 -28.03
CA LEU A 444 5.97 -4.84 -27.39
C LEU A 444 4.58 -5.09 -26.79
N GLU A 445 4.01 -4.08 -26.13
CA GLU A 445 2.68 -4.14 -25.52
C GLU A 445 1.55 -4.35 -26.54
N ALA A 446 1.77 -4.02 -27.82
CA ALA A 446 0.84 -4.31 -28.90
C ALA A 446 0.58 -5.82 -29.09
N PHE A 447 1.48 -6.69 -28.61
CA PHE A 447 1.29 -8.14 -28.62
C PHE A 447 0.56 -8.68 -27.38
N HIS A 448 0.21 -7.82 -26.41
CA HIS A 448 -0.47 -8.26 -25.20
C HIS A 448 -1.95 -8.56 -25.49
N GLY A 449 -2.42 -9.74 -25.09
CA GLY A 449 -3.80 -10.18 -25.31
C GLY A 449 -4.09 -10.74 -26.71
N VAL A 450 -3.07 -10.85 -27.58
CA VAL A 450 -3.21 -11.35 -28.95
C VAL A 450 -2.17 -12.42 -29.30
N LYS A 451 -2.57 -13.37 -30.15
CA LYS A 451 -1.66 -14.34 -30.77
C LYS A 451 -1.13 -13.77 -32.08
N ASP A 452 0.18 -13.62 -32.22
CA ASP A 452 0.82 -13.08 -33.43
C ASP A 452 2.11 -13.85 -33.75
N PRO A 453 2.29 -14.35 -34.99
CA PRO A 453 3.49 -15.11 -35.38
C PRO A 453 4.80 -14.29 -35.27
N LYS A 454 4.74 -12.97 -35.31
CA LYS A 454 5.91 -12.08 -35.19
C LYS A 454 6.27 -11.74 -33.73
N ALA A 455 5.38 -12.01 -32.78
CA ALA A 455 5.56 -11.60 -31.38
C ALA A 455 6.82 -12.18 -30.75
N VAL A 456 7.11 -13.47 -30.99
CA VAL A 456 8.30 -14.14 -30.41
C VAL A 456 9.58 -13.47 -30.89
N ASP A 457 9.73 -13.27 -32.20
CA ASP A 457 10.93 -12.66 -32.78
C ASP A 457 11.08 -11.18 -32.42
N ALA A 458 9.96 -10.46 -32.30
CA ALA A 458 9.96 -9.07 -31.85
C ALA A 458 10.32 -8.93 -30.37
N ALA A 459 9.83 -9.82 -29.51
CA ALA A 459 10.04 -9.73 -28.06
C ALA A 459 11.40 -10.26 -27.61
N TRP A 460 11.90 -11.33 -28.24
CA TRP A 460 13.10 -12.06 -27.79
C TRP A 460 14.34 -11.17 -27.52
N PRO A 461 14.69 -10.21 -28.41
CA PRO A 461 15.86 -9.34 -28.21
C PRO A 461 15.77 -8.46 -26.96
N HIS A 462 14.56 -8.22 -26.44
CA HIS A 462 14.29 -7.28 -25.36
C HIS A 462 14.13 -7.94 -23.99
N LEU A 463 14.17 -9.27 -23.91
CA LEU A 463 14.08 -10.02 -22.64
C LEU A 463 15.24 -9.73 -21.66
N GLY A 464 16.38 -9.25 -22.16
CA GLY A 464 17.55 -8.87 -21.37
C GLY A 464 17.81 -7.36 -21.30
N HIS A 465 16.84 -6.53 -21.68
CA HIS A 465 17.00 -5.08 -21.73
C HIS A 465 17.31 -4.48 -20.35
N ALA A 466 18.10 -3.41 -20.23
CA ALA A 466 18.44 -2.83 -18.91
C ALA A 466 17.21 -2.25 -18.17
N ASP A 467 16.27 -1.69 -18.91
CA ASP A 467 14.97 -1.22 -18.40
C ASP A 467 14.03 -2.39 -18.11
N ARG A 468 13.61 -2.50 -16.84
CA ARG A 468 12.71 -3.55 -16.34
C ARG A 468 11.32 -3.49 -16.97
N PHE A 469 10.80 -2.32 -17.31
CA PHE A 469 9.47 -2.18 -17.91
C PHE A 469 9.47 -2.70 -19.35
N ILE A 470 10.55 -2.46 -20.12
CA ILE A 470 10.73 -3.08 -21.44
C ILE A 470 10.91 -4.59 -21.32
N ARG A 471 11.70 -5.09 -20.35
CA ARG A 471 11.83 -6.55 -20.11
C ARG A 471 10.48 -7.19 -19.79
N THR A 472 9.68 -6.55 -18.94
CA THR A 472 8.34 -7.02 -18.57
C THR A 472 7.41 -7.03 -19.78
N ALA A 473 7.38 -5.97 -20.60
CA ALA A 473 6.57 -5.96 -21.83
C ALA A 473 6.99 -7.07 -22.81
N ALA A 474 8.30 -7.26 -23.03
CA ALA A 474 8.79 -8.36 -23.86
C ALA A 474 8.39 -9.73 -23.32
N ARG A 475 8.51 -9.94 -22.00
CA ARG A 475 8.12 -11.18 -21.34
C ARG A 475 6.61 -11.42 -21.46
N THR A 476 5.79 -10.42 -21.18
CA THR A 476 4.33 -10.52 -21.29
C THR A 476 3.88 -10.80 -22.72
N ALA A 477 4.49 -10.17 -23.72
CA ALA A 477 4.26 -10.49 -25.14
C ALA A 477 4.52 -11.97 -25.44
N LEU A 478 5.61 -12.53 -24.88
CA LEU A 478 5.97 -13.94 -25.01
C LEU A 478 4.97 -14.88 -24.30
N GLU A 479 4.53 -14.51 -23.09
CA GLU A 479 3.53 -15.24 -22.29
C GLU A 479 2.16 -15.32 -23.01
N HIS A 480 1.85 -14.37 -23.88
CA HIS A 480 0.65 -14.41 -24.72
C HIS A 480 0.79 -15.32 -25.94
N GLN A 481 1.96 -15.87 -26.27
CA GLN A 481 2.16 -16.77 -27.42
C GLN A 481 2.09 -18.25 -27.05
N ASP A 482 2.04 -19.16 -28.03
CA ASP A 482 2.19 -20.59 -27.75
C ASP A 482 3.61 -20.88 -27.26
N ALA A 483 3.72 -21.39 -26.03
CA ALA A 483 4.98 -21.73 -25.38
C ALA A 483 5.85 -22.69 -26.21
N LYS A 484 5.22 -23.58 -26.99
CA LYS A 484 5.94 -24.58 -27.83
C LYS A 484 6.87 -23.93 -28.84
N LEU A 485 6.55 -22.73 -29.32
CA LEU A 485 7.34 -22.01 -30.32
C LEU A 485 8.71 -21.57 -29.81
N TRP A 486 8.87 -21.42 -28.49
CA TRP A 486 10.06 -20.80 -27.90
C TRP A 486 10.62 -21.54 -26.68
N THR A 487 9.98 -22.64 -26.25
CA THR A 487 10.42 -23.47 -25.12
C THR A 487 11.87 -23.93 -25.27
N GLU A 488 12.23 -24.52 -26.41
CA GLU A 488 13.60 -25.02 -26.63
C GLU A 488 14.62 -23.87 -26.65
N LYS A 489 14.25 -22.72 -27.19
CA LYS A 489 15.10 -21.52 -27.20
C LYS A 489 15.34 -20.99 -25.78
N ALA A 490 14.33 -21.01 -24.92
CA ALA A 490 14.46 -20.62 -23.51
C ALA A 490 15.34 -21.61 -22.73
N LEU A 491 15.11 -22.91 -22.92
CA LEU A 491 15.85 -23.99 -22.24
C LEU A 491 17.30 -24.12 -22.73
N ALA A 492 17.60 -23.83 -23.99
CA ALA A 492 18.96 -23.82 -24.53
C ALA A 492 19.72 -22.50 -24.28
N GLY A 493 19.02 -21.46 -23.81
CA GLY A 493 19.59 -20.13 -23.61
C GLY A 493 20.77 -20.07 -22.63
N LYS A 494 21.76 -19.22 -22.94
CA LYS A 494 22.90 -18.97 -22.05
C LYS A 494 22.47 -18.25 -20.76
N PRO A 495 23.14 -18.50 -19.62
CA PRO A 495 22.91 -17.76 -18.38
C PRO A 495 23.01 -16.23 -18.60
N SER A 496 21.89 -15.53 -18.50
CA SER A 496 21.78 -14.10 -18.78
C SER A 496 20.48 -13.52 -18.22
N GLU A 497 20.36 -12.20 -18.18
CA GLU A 497 19.09 -11.52 -17.84
C GLU A 497 17.94 -11.96 -18.77
N ALA A 498 18.23 -12.10 -20.07
CA ALA A 498 17.26 -12.60 -21.05
C ALA A 498 16.83 -14.03 -20.75
N GLY A 499 17.77 -14.88 -20.33
CA GLY A 499 17.48 -16.25 -19.92
C GLY A 499 16.58 -16.30 -18.69
N LEU A 500 16.82 -15.49 -17.66
CA LEU A 500 15.96 -15.44 -16.47
C LEU A 500 14.54 -15.01 -16.84
N SER A 501 14.38 -13.97 -17.66
CA SER A 501 13.07 -13.50 -18.14
C SER A 501 12.35 -14.56 -18.99
N ALA A 502 13.06 -15.25 -19.88
CA ALA A 502 12.48 -16.32 -20.69
C ALA A 502 12.03 -17.52 -19.85
N LEU A 503 12.84 -17.94 -18.86
CA LEU A 503 12.48 -19.01 -17.94
C LEU A 503 11.31 -18.60 -17.04
N LEU A 504 11.20 -17.32 -16.65
CA LEU A 504 10.07 -16.83 -15.86
C LEU A 504 8.76 -16.88 -16.66
N ALA A 505 8.79 -16.47 -17.94
CA ALA A 505 7.67 -16.70 -18.83
C ALA A 505 7.33 -18.19 -18.92
N LEU A 506 8.35 -19.05 -19.13
CA LEU A 506 8.14 -20.49 -19.30
C LEU A 506 7.53 -21.15 -18.06
N VAL A 507 7.93 -20.73 -16.86
CA VAL A 507 7.36 -21.25 -15.61
C VAL A 507 5.89 -20.86 -15.43
N ARG A 508 5.45 -19.76 -16.04
CA ARG A 508 4.06 -19.27 -15.94
C ARG A 508 3.14 -19.93 -16.96
N VAL A 509 3.64 -20.23 -18.17
CA VAL A 509 2.79 -20.65 -19.30
C VAL A 509 3.12 -22.03 -19.87
N GLY A 510 4.28 -22.59 -19.50
CA GLY A 510 4.74 -23.88 -19.98
C GLY A 510 4.06 -25.07 -19.30
N ASP A 511 4.22 -26.25 -19.90
CA ASP A 511 3.73 -27.50 -19.34
C ASP A 511 4.52 -27.90 -18.07
N LYS A 512 3.83 -28.48 -17.08
CA LYS A 512 4.43 -28.88 -15.80
C LYS A 512 5.56 -29.90 -15.95
N SER A 513 5.54 -30.73 -17.00
CA SER A 513 6.60 -31.70 -17.30
C SER A 513 7.96 -31.04 -17.60
N LEU A 514 8.00 -29.73 -17.89
CA LEU A 514 9.23 -29.00 -18.13
C LEU A 514 10.01 -28.68 -16.84
N GLN A 515 9.44 -28.91 -15.65
CA GLN A 515 10.06 -28.54 -14.37
C GLN A 515 11.53 -28.99 -14.24
N PRO A 516 11.91 -30.25 -14.52
CA PRO A 516 13.31 -30.67 -14.40
C PRO A 516 14.22 -29.93 -15.38
N ARG A 517 13.76 -29.72 -16.62
CA ARG A 517 14.52 -29.05 -17.68
C ARG A 517 14.77 -27.57 -17.36
N ILE A 518 13.78 -26.89 -16.77
CA ILE A 518 13.92 -25.50 -16.33
C ILE A 518 14.93 -25.41 -15.17
N ALA A 519 14.86 -26.33 -14.22
CA ALA A 519 15.81 -26.40 -13.12
C ALA A 519 17.25 -26.71 -13.56
N ASP A 520 17.42 -27.55 -14.59
CA ASP A 520 18.71 -27.79 -15.23
C ASP A 520 19.24 -26.51 -15.89
N ALA A 521 18.38 -25.77 -16.59
CA ALA A 521 18.73 -24.48 -17.19
C ALA A 521 19.18 -23.46 -16.12
N LEU A 522 18.47 -23.39 -14.98
CA LEU A 522 18.84 -22.57 -13.83
C LEU A 522 20.17 -23.01 -13.19
N GLY A 523 20.47 -24.31 -13.23
CA GLY A 523 21.72 -24.89 -12.72
C GLY A 523 22.98 -24.48 -13.48
N ARG A 524 22.85 -23.90 -14.67
CA ARG A 524 23.98 -23.37 -15.46
C ARG A 524 24.41 -21.98 -15.01
N TYR A 525 23.63 -21.29 -14.17
CA TYR A 525 23.98 -19.96 -13.68
C TYR A 525 25.04 -20.04 -12.58
N ASP A 526 26.07 -19.21 -12.71
CA ASP A 526 27.13 -19.05 -11.71
C ASP A 526 26.73 -17.95 -10.72
N TRP A 527 26.33 -18.35 -9.51
CA TRP A 527 25.84 -17.45 -8.44
C TRP A 527 26.79 -16.29 -8.13
N ALA A 528 28.10 -16.53 -8.18
CA ALA A 528 29.11 -15.51 -7.86
C ALA A 528 29.12 -14.37 -8.87
N LYS A 529 28.73 -14.64 -10.13
CA LYS A 529 28.70 -13.67 -11.23
C LYS A 529 27.37 -12.91 -11.35
N LEU A 530 26.33 -13.34 -10.66
CA LEU A 530 25.03 -12.68 -10.69
C LEU A 530 25.05 -11.37 -9.91
N THR A 531 24.38 -10.36 -10.45
CA THR A 531 24.01 -9.17 -9.68
C THR A 531 23.00 -9.53 -8.58
N ASP A 532 22.83 -8.67 -7.57
CA ASP A 532 21.88 -8.97 -6.48
C ASP A 532 20.43 -9.09 -6.97
N GLN A 533 20.03 -8.30 -7.97
CA GLN A 533 18.72 -8.43 -8.59
C GLN A 533 18.58 -9.76 -9.34
N GLN A 534 19.60 -10.18 -10.10
CA GLN A 534 19.58 -11.47 -10.79
C GLN A 534 19.52 -12.66 -9.83
N ARG A 535 20.14 -12.55 -8.65
CA ARG A 535 20.03 -13.55 -7.58
C ARG A 535 18.60 -13.62 -7.05
N ILE A 536 17.95 -12.48 -6.82
CA ILE A 536 16.54 -12.41 -6.41
C ILE A 536 15.65 -13.06 -7.47
N ASP A 537 15.85 -12.74 -8.75
CA ASP A 537 15.04 -13.30 -9.84
C ASP A 537 15.28 -14.80 -10.03
N TRP A 538 16.52 -15.26 -9.88
CA TRP A 538 16.87 -16.67 -9.88
C TRP A 538 16.25 -17.44 -8.71
N LEU A 539 16.23 -16.87 -7.50
CA LEU A 539 15.54 -17.47 -6.35
C LEU A 539 14.03 -17.47 -6.54
N ARG A 540 13.46 -16.36 -7.05
CA ARG A 540 12.04 -16.25 -7.38
C ARG A 540 11.59 -17.32 -8.37
N LEU A 541 12.43 -17.65 -9.35
CA LEU A 541 12.17 -18.76 -10.29
C LEU A 541 12.06 -20.11 -9.58
N HIS A 542 12.84 -20.37 -8.52
CA HIS A 542 12.70 -21.59 -7.72
C HIS A 542 11.38 -21.61 -6.97
N THR A 543 10.96 -20.48 -6.36
CA THR A 543 9.62 -20.36 -5.77
C THR A 543 8.55 -20.70 -6.81
N ARG A 544 8.64 -20.13 -8.02
CA ARG A 544 7.67 -20.35 -9.10
C ARG A 544 7.67 -21.78 -9.63
N LEU A 545 8.83 -22.44 -9.70
CA LEU A 545 8.91 -23.84 -10.10
C LEU A 545 8.05 -24.73 -9.21
N PHE A 546 8.05 -24.49 -7.89
CA PHE A 546 7.22 -25.26 -6.96
C PHE A 546 5.75 -24.83 -6.99
N THR A 547 5.46 -23.52 -7.03
CA THR A 547 4.07 -23.04 -6.97
C THR A 547 3.28 -23.26 -8.26
N ARG A 548 3.94 -23.29 -9.43
CA ARG A 548 3.28 -23.44 -10.74
C ARG A 548 3.49 -24.81 -11.38
N MET A 549 4.69 -25.39 -11.27
CA MET A 549 5.02 -26.64 -11.94
C MET A 549 4.85 -27.90 -11.05
N GLY A 550 4.56 -27.72 -9.77
CA GLY A 550 4.26 -28.80 -8.82
C GLY A 550 5.42 -29.15 -7.89
N ASP A 551 5.24 -30.16 -7.05
CA ASP A 551 6.19 -30.49 -5.97
C ASP A 551 7.51 -31.12 -6.43
N GLY A 552 7.53 -31.70 -7.63
CA GLY A 552 8.66 -32.49 -8.16
C GLY A 552 8.87 -33.83 -7.44
N SER A 553 9.80 -34.64 -7.95
CA SER A 553 10.18 -35.91 -7.31
C SER A 553 11.00 -35.69 -6.04
N GLU A 554 11.07 -36.68 -5.15
CA GLU A 554 11.91 -36.56 -3.93
C GLU A 554 13.39 -36.32 -4.27
N ALA A 555 13.92 -36.99 -5.30
CA ALA A 555 15.28 -36.80 -5.79
C ALA A 555 15.50 -35.36 -6.29
N PHE A 556 14.55 -34.83 -7.06
CA PHE A 556 14.58 -33.45 -7.52
C PHE A 556 14.58 -32.46 -6.35
N ARG A 557 13.68 -32.65 -5.38
CA ARG A 557 13.62 -31.81 -4.16
C ARG A 557 14.95 -31.82 -3.42
N LYS A 558 15.55 -33.00 -3.18
CA LYS A 558 16.86 -33.13 -2.51
C LYS A 558 17.97 -32.37 -3.25
N GLN A 559 18.02 -32.48 -4.58
CA GLN A 559 19.01 -31.77 -5.40
C GLN A 559 18.86 -30.25 -5.28
N ILE A 560 17.63 -29.73 -5.39
CA ILE A 560 17.37 -28.30 -5.26
C ILE A 560 17.65 -27.81 -3.84
N THR A 561 17.22 -28.54 -2.82
CA THR A 561 17.50 -28.21 -1.41
C THR A 561 19.01 -28.09 -1.17
N ALA A 562 19.82 -29.06 -1.61
CA ALA A 562 21.27 -29.02 -1.41
C ALA A 562 21.92 -27.81 -2.09
N ARG A 563 21.47 -27.47 -3.32
CA ARG A 563 21.96 -26.29 -4.06
C ARG A 563 21.62 -24.99 -3.34
N LEU A 564 20.38 -24.83 -2.89
CA LEU A 564 19.92 -23.61 -2.21
C LEU A 564 20.57 -23.47 -0.83
N ASP A 565 20.75 -24.57 -0.11
CA ASP A 565 21.31 -24.56 1.23
C ASP A 565 22.77 -24.08 1.25
N ALA A 566 23.55 -24.46 0.23
CA ALA A 566 24.93 -24.01 0.05
C ALA A 566 25.06 -22.49 -0.14
N LEU A 567 23.97 -21.80 -0.52
CA LEU A 567 23.94 -20.35 -0.74
C LEU A 567 23.44 -19.58 0.49
N TYR A 568 22.99 -20.27 1.54
CA TYR A 568 22.36 -19.68 2.72
C TYR A 568 23.29 -19.76 3.95
N PRO A 569 23.49 -18.68 4.73
CA PRO A 569 23.01 -17.31 4.53
C PRO A 569 23.69 -16.57 3.37
N ALA A 570 22.90 -15.76 2.66
CA ALA A 570 23.36 -14.81 1.66
C ALA A 570 23.71 -13.45 2.28
N LYS A 571 24.35 -12.59 1.49
CA LYS A 571 24.72 -11.22 1.92
C LYS A 571 23.54 -10.25 1.95
N HIS A 572 22.53 -10.47 1.11
CA HIS A 572 21.42 -9.53 0.93
C HIS A 572 20.15 -10.01 1.64
N ILE A 573 19.45 -9.10 2.31
CA ILE A 573 18.25 -9.40 3.11
C ILE A 573 17.14 -10.09 2.30
N HIS A 574 16.82 -9.60 1.11
CA HIS A 574 15.79 -10.21 0.25
C HIS A 574 16.17 -11.61 -0.23
N GLN A 575 17.46 -11.89 -0.45
CA GLN A 575 17.93 -13.23 -0.78
C GLN A 575 17.74 -14.16 0.42
N ASN A 576 18.08 -13.70 1.63
CA ASN A 576 17.85 -14.46 2.87
C ASN A 576 16.38 -14.73 3.15
N ALA A 577 15.48 -13.77 2.92
CA ALA A 577 14.04 -13.98 3.10
C ALA A 577 13.52 -15.09 2.17
N ILE A 578 13.87 -15.06 0.88
CA ILE A 578 13.44 -16.08 -0.10
C ILE A 578 14.10 -17.45 0.20
N LEU A 579 15.39 -17.46 0.56
CA LEU A 579 16.09 -18.68 0.95
C LEU A 579 15.51 -19.31 2.22
N ALA A 580 15.17 -18.50 3.23
CA ALA A 580 14.52 -18.97 4.45
C ALA A 580 13.14 -19.60 4.14
N GLU A 581 12.33 -18.94 3.30
CA GLU A 581 11.04 -19.49 2.84
C GLU A 581 11.23 -20.85 2.15
N LEU A 582 12.07 -20.89 1.11
CA LEU A 582 12.32 -22.08 0.30
C LEU A 582 12.86 -23.23 1.16
N LEU A 583 13.89 -22.99 1.97
CA LEU A 583 14.58 -24.03 2.73
C LEU A 583 13.75 -24.52 3.91
N CYS A 584 12.96 -23.66 4.57
CA CYS A 584 12.02 -24.14 5.57
C CYS A 584 10.87 -24.94 4.93
N TRP A 585 10.33 -24.50 3.80
CA TRP A 585 9.31 -25.26 3.09
C TRP A 585 9.84 -26.62 2.58
N LEU A 586 11.06 -26.64 2.03
CA LEU A 586 11.77 -27.85 1.59
C LEU A 586 12.27 -28.75 2.73
N GLN A 587 12.15 -28.30 3.99
CA GLN A 587 12.59 -29.03 5.19
C GLN A 587 14.10 -29.35 5.18
N SER A 588 14.94 -28.40 4.77
CA SER A 588 16.40 -28.57 4.83
C SER A 588 16.88 -28.84 6.26
N PRO A 589 17.74 -29.84 6.52
CA PRO A 589 18.23 -30.15 7.87
C PRO A 589 18.93 -28.97 8.58
N THR A 590 19.50 -28.06 7.80
CA THR A 590 20.25 -26.87 8.25
C THR A 590 19.43 -25.58 8.25
N ALA A 591 18.19 -25.60 7.73
CA ALA A 591 17.33 -24.42 7.63
C ALA A 591 17.11 -23.76 8.99
N VAL A 592 16.76 -24.55 10.02
CA VAL A 592 16.47 -24.05 11.37
C VAL A 592 17.69 -23.36 11.96
N ALA A 593 18.86 -24.01 11.95
CA ALA A 593 20.08 -23.46 12.55
C ALA A 593 20.46 -22.10 11.93
N LYS A 594 20.48 -22.03 10.59
CA LYS A 594 20.83 -20.81 9.85
C LYS A 594 19.79 -19.70 10.06
N THR A 595 18.50 -20.03 10.03
CA THR A 595 17.41 -19.06 10.16
C THR A 595 17.24 -18.54 11.59
N VAL A 596 17.42 -19.38 12.61
CA VAL A 596 17.48 -18.94 14.03
C VAL A 596 18.68 -18.03 14.27
N GLY A 597 19.83 -18.32 13.63
CA GLY A 597 20.99 -17.43 13.64
C GLY A 597 20.65 -16.04 13.11
N LEU A 598 20.03 -15.96 11.93
CA LEU A 598 19.60 -14.68 11.34
C LEU A 598 18.53 -13.97 12.19
N LEU A 599 17.54 -14.70 12.72
CA LEU A 599 16.52 -14.18 13.63
C LEU A 599 17.16 -13.46 14.84
N ASN A 600 18.24 -14.01 15.39
CA ASN A 600 18.89 -13.44 16.57
C ASN A 600 19.70 -12.17 16.26
N THR A 601 20.27 -12.08 15.06
CA THR A 601 21.15 -10.96 14.67
C THR A 601 20.47 -9.88 13.84
N ALA A 602 19.25 -10.14 13.34
CA ALA A 602 18.52 -9.21 12.49
C ALA A 602 18.23 -7.88 13.23
N PRO A 603 18.62 -6.74 12.65
CA PRO A 603 18.49 -5.43 13.31
C PRO A 603 17.06 -4.91 13.33
N THR A 604 16.19 -5.35 12.41
CA THR A 604 14.81 -4.87 12.28
C THR A 604 13.80 -5.90 12.76
N GLN A 605 12.63 -5.45 13.21
CA GLN A 605 11.56 -6.37 13.59
C GLN A 605 10.99 -7.10 12.37
N GLU A 606 10.95 -6.45 11.21
CA GLU A 606 10.41 -7.03 9.98
C GLU A 606 11.28 -8.22 9.53
N GLU A 607 12.60 -8.08 9.55
CA GLU A 607 13.49 -9.21 9.30
C GLU A 607 13.25 -10.35 10.29
N GLN A 608 13.18 -10.04 11.60
CA GLN A 608 12.93 -11.03 12.64
C GLN A 608 11.58 -11.75 12.43
N ILE A 609 10.51 -11.00 12.13
CA ILE A 609 9.18 -11.55 11.85
C ILE A 609 9.20 -12.42 10.60
N SER A 610 9.91 -12.02 9.53
CA SER A 610 10.05 -12.83 8.32
C SER A 610 10.65 -14.20 8.64
N TYR A 611 11.77 -14.23 9.36
CA TYR A 611 12.43 -15.48 9.74
C TYR A 611 11.57 -16.33 10.68
N ALA A 612 10.95 -15.71 11.68
CA ALA A 612 10.05 -16.41 12.59
C ALA A 612 8.83 -17.01 11.86
N MET A 613 8.26 -16.24 10.94
CA MET A 613 7.18 -16.67 10.07
C MET A 613 7.58 -17.93 9.30
N TYR A 614 8.76 -17.99 8.67
CA TYR A 614 9.17 -19.19 7.94
C TYR A 614 9.58 -20.35 8.85
N LEU A 615 10.19 -20.08 10.01
CA LEU A 615 10.52 -21.11 11.00
C LEU A 615 9.28 -21.88 11.49
N ARG A 616 8.10 -21.25 11.54
CA ARG A 616 6.87 -21.91 12.00
C ARG A 616 6.45 -23.11 11.14
N VAL A 617 6.89 -23.18 9.87
CA VAL A 617 6.58 -24.30 8.97
C VAL A 617 7.69 -25.36 8.90
N CYS A 618 8.82 -25.11 9.56
CA CYS A 618 9.93 -26.05 9.66
C CYS A 618 9.58 -27.18 10.67
N LYS A 619 9.60 -28.44 10.23
CA LYS A 619 9.33 -29.64 11.06
C LYS A 619 10.61 -30.36 11.47
N THR A 620 11.66 -30.29 10.66
CA THR A 620 12.96 -30.95 10.90
C THR A 620 14.05 -29.93 11.25
N GLY A 621 15.23 -30.39 11.69
CA GLY A 621 16.39 -29.52 11.97
C GLY A 621 16.38 -28.81 13.33
N TRP A 622 15.34 -29.00 14.13
CA TRP A 622 15.25 -28.44 15.49
C TRP A 622 16.16 -29.16 16.49
N THR A 623 16.86 -28.38 17.30
CA THR A 623 17.53 -28.83 18.53
C THR A 623 16.84 -28.17 19.73
N PRO A 624 17.03 -28.67 20.97
CA PRO A 624 16.50 -28.01 22.16
C PRO A 624 16.91 -26.54 22.27
N ALA A 625 18.17 -26.23 21.97
CA ALA A 625 18.69 -24.85 21.99
C ALA A 625 18.00 -23.96 20.94
N HIS A 626 17.85 -24.43 19.69
CA HIS A 626 17.14 -23.65 18.66
C HIS A 626 15.68 -23.40 19.03
N ARG A 627 14.98 -24.40 19.60
CA ARG A 627 13.61 -24.24 20.07
C ARG A 627 13.53 -23.22 21.20
N GLU A 628 14.45 -23.31 22.15
CA GLU A 628 14.51 -22.34 23.24
C GLU A 628 14.68 -20.91 22.72
N THR A 629 15.64 -20.66 21.82
CA THR A 629 15.84 -19.34 21.21
C THR A 629 14.59 -18.85 20.47
N TYR A 630 13.98 -19.69 19.63
CA TYR A 630 12.81 -19.32 18.84
C TYR A 630 11.57 -19.03 19.71
N PHE A 631 11.28 -19.87 20.70
CA PHE A 631 10.12 -19.68 21.57
C PHE A 631 10.33 -18.55 22.59
N LYS A 632 11.56 -18.31 23.07
CA LYS A 632 11.87 -17.09 23.83
C LYS A 632 11.67 -15.85 22.97
N TRP A 633 12.10 -15.86 21.71
CA TRP A 633 11.81 -14.75 20.81
C TRP A 633 10.29 -14.54 20.63
N LEU A 634 9.54 -15.61 20.34
CA LEU A 634 8.09 -15.55 20.11
C LEU A 634 7.27 -15.06 21.32
N TYR A 635 7.65 -15.45 22.54
CA TYR A 635 6.84 -15.19 23.74
C TYR A 635 7.43 -14.16 24.69
N HIS A 636 8.74 -13.88 24.65
CA HIS A 636 9.40 -12.92 25.55
C HIS A 636 9.83 -11.64 24.83
N LYS A 637 10.35 -11.75 23.60
CA LYS A 637 10.80 -10.58 22.83
C LYS A 637 9.67 -9.94 22.03
N SER A 638 8.94 -10.74 21.24
CA SER A 638 7.95 -10.21 20.30
C SER A 638 6.73 -9.55 20.97
N ILE A 639 6.46 -9.83 22.25
CA ILE A 639 5.35 -9.23 23.00
C ILE A 639 5.50 -7.72 23.22
N ALA A 640 6.71 -7.18 23.10
CA ALA A 640 6.97 -5.75 23.17
C ALA A 640 7.00 -5.10 21.78
N MET A 641 7.04 -5.88 20.70
CA MET A 641 6.95 -5.35 19.34
C MET A 641 5.54 -4.82 19.07
N ARG A 642 5.44 -3.84 18.18
CA ARG A 642 4.20 -3.14 17.87
C ARG A 642 4.09 -2.92 16.37
N GLY A 643 2.85 -2.89 15.88
CA GLY A 643 2.54 -2.66 14.48
C GLY A 643 1.09 -2.28 14.30
N GLY A 644 0.58 -2.42 13.07
CA GLY A 644 -0.80 -2.04 12.77
C GLY A 644 -1.81 -2.96 13.43
N ALA A 645 -3.10 -2.66 13.25
CA ALA A 645 -4.20 -3.33 13.93
C ALA A 645 -4.27 -4.87 13.74
N ASN A 646 -3.56 -5.46 12.77
CA ASN A 646 -3.43 -6.91 12.57
C ASN A 646 -2.20 -7.52 13.24
N PHE A 647 -1.23 -6.73 13.70
CA PHE A 647 0.09 -7.19 14.15
C PHE A 647 -0.01 -8.29 15.20
N THR A 648 -0.70 -8.02 16.31
CA THR A 648 -0.86 -8.98 17.40
C THR A 648 -1.52 -10.27 16.91
N MET A 649 -2.52 -10.16 16.03
CA MET A 649 -3.22 -11.32 15.48
C MET A 649 -2.33 -12.15 14.54
N PHE A 650 -1.48 -11.50 13.73
CA PHE A 650 -0.48 -12.23 12.94
C PHE A 650 0.52 -12.95 13.83
N MET A 651 0.98 -12.32 14.90
CA MET A 651 1.88 -12.97 15.85
C MET A 651 1.20 -14.12 16.59
N ASP A 652 -0.10 -14.02 16.89
CA ASP A 652 -0.88 -15.11 17.46
C ASP A 652 -1.07 -16.26 16.47
N ASP A 653 -1.33 -15.98 15.18
CA ASP A 653 -1.36 -16.98 14.12
C ASP A 653 0.01 -17.70 14.03
N VAL A 654 1.13 -16.96 14.10
CA VAL A 654 2.48 -17.55 14.10
C VAL A 654 2.72 -18.41 15.34
N ARG A 655 2.37 -17.93 16.53
CA ARG A 655 2.49 -18.68 17.79
C ARG A 655 1.69 -19.98 17.75
N LYS A 656 0.46 -19.92 17.24
CA LYS A 656 -0.42 -21.07 17.07
C LYS A 656 0.19 -22.11 16.13
N ASP A 657 0.63 -21.69 14.94
CA ASP A 657 1.26 -22.57 13.96
C ASP A 657 2.55 -23.19 14.53
N ALA A 658 3.37 -22.37 15.20
CA ALA A 658 4.62 -22.79 15.80
C ALA A 658 4.41 -23.85 16.90
N LEU A 659 3.43 -23.64 17.79
CA LEU A 659 3.08 -24.62 18.82
C LEU A 659 2.56 -25.93 18.22
N ALA A 660 1.72 -25.84 17.18
CA ALA A 660 1.19 -27.02 16.51
C ALA A 660 2.28 -27.85 15.79
N ALA A 661 3.41 -27.22 15.43
CA ALA A 661 4.55 -27.90 14.82
C ALA A 661 5.50 -28.59 15.81
N VAL A 662 5.32 -28.41 17.14
CA VAL A 662 6.19 -29.00 18.17
C VAL A 662 5.87 -30.48 18.39
N ALA A 663 6.85 -31.35 18.13
CA ALA A 663 6.76 -32.78 18.41
C ALA A 663 6.63 -33.07 19.91
N GLU A 664 5.89 -34.13 20.28
CA GLU A 664 5.57 -34.50 21.68
C GLU A 664 6.74 -34.45 22.67
N PRO A 665 7.96 -34.97 22.36
CA PRO A 665 9.06 -35.02 23.33
C PRO A 665 9.51 -33.65 23.84
N ASP A 666 9.30 -32.59 23.06
CA ASP A 666 9.77 -31.24 23.39
C ASP A 666 8.64 -30.32 23.89
N GLN A 667 7.39 -30.78 23.86
CA GLN A 667 6.23 -29.96 24.22
C GLN A 667 6.32 -29.43 25.65
N ALA A 668 6.77 -30.26 26.61
CA ALA A 668 6.90 -29.85 28.00
C ALA A 668 7.90 -28.69 28.17
N ALA A 669 9.05 -28.74 27.50
CA ALA A 669 10.06 -27.70 27.55
C ALA A 669 9.57 -26.39 26.90
N VAL A 670 8.91 -26.48 25.74
CA VAL A 670 8.31 -25.32 25.07
C VAL A 670 7.22 -24.70 25.94
N LEU A 671 6.32 -25.50 26.52
CA LEU A 671 5.26 -25.01 27.39
C LEU A 671 5.79 -24.33 28.65
N ALA A 672 6.94 -24.76 29.19
CA ALA A 672 7.59 -24.08 30.29
C ALA A 672 8.05 -22.66 29.90
N ILE A 673 8.64 -22.50 28.71
CA ILE A 673 9.05 -21.18 28.17
C ILE A 673 7.82 -20.28 28.00
N VAL A 674 6.74 -20.82 27.42
CA VAL A 674 5.48 -20.08 27.20
C VAL A 674 4.87 -19.64 28.53
N LYS A 675 4.83 -20.51 29.54
CA LYS A 675 4.29 -20.19 30.87
C LYS A 675 5.12 -19.15 31.63
N SER A 676 6.44 -19.11 31.37
CA SER A 676 7.34 -18.11 31.97
C SER A 676 7.30 -16.74 31.28
N ALA A 677 6.57 -16.61 30.17
CA ALA A 677 6.51 -15.38 29.40
C ALA A 677 5.83 -14.25 30.18
N PRO A 678 6.39 -13.01 30.14
CA PRO A 678 5.73 -11.87 30.75
C PRO A 678 4.41 -11.55 30.05
N ALA A 679 3.41 -11.09 30.80
CA ALA A 679 2.10 -10.73 30.23
C ALA A 679 2.14 -9.47 29.35
N LYS A 680 3.04 -8.52 29.68
CA LYS A 680 3.29 -7.30 28.92
C LYS A 680 4.74 -6.88 29.08
N ARG A 681 5.25 -6.17 28.08
CA ARG A 681 6.55 -5.51 28.10
C ARG A 681 6.45 -4.23 27.28
N SER A 682 7.09 -3.17 27.77
CA SER A 682 7.03 -1.83 27.19
C SER A 682 8.01 -1.69 26.00
N PRO A 683 7.69 -0.85 24.99
CA PRO A 683 8.63 -0.53 23.92
C PRO A 683 9.94 0.10 24.42
N LEU A 684 9.90 0.84 25.54
CA LEU A 684 11.09 1.40 26.17
C LEU A 684 12.05 0.32 26.68
N GLU A 685 11.53 -0.82 27.15
CA GLU A 685 12.36 -1.97 27.52
C GLU A 685 13.02 -2.62 26.29
N LEU A 686 12.37 -2.64 25.13
CA LEU A 686 13.02 -3.09 23.88
C LEU A 686 14.10 -2.13 23.41
N MET A 687 13.83 -0.82 23.50
CA MET A 687 14.82 0.20 23.19
C MET A 687 16.04 0.04 24.13
N ALA A 688 15.81 -0.13 25.42
CA ALA A 688 16.87 -0.42 26.40
C ALA A 688 17.63 -1.71 26.06
N GLU A 689 16.95 -2.77 25.60
CA GLU A 689 17.60 -3.99 25.10
C GLU A 689 18.43 -3.78 23.84
N ALA A 690 17.99 -2.94 22.90
CA ALA A 690 18.75 -2.60 21.69
C ALA A 690 20.07 -1.89 22.02
N PHE A 691 20.09 -1.17 23.15
CA PHE A 691 21.29 -0.57 23.74
C PHE A 691 21.99 -1.46 24.78
N ALA A 692 21.49 -2.66 25.06
CA ALA A 692 22.09 -3.54 26.07
C ALA A 692 23.54 -3.87 25.68
N GLY A 693 24.47 -3.60 26.60
CA GLY A 693 25.90 -3.75 26.38
C GLY A 693 26.62 -2.54 25.78
N ARG A 694 25.90 -1.43 25.51
CA ARG A 694 26.50 -0.13 25.16
C ARG A 694 26.47 0.80 26.37
N SER A 695 27.59 1.46 26.63
CA SER A 695 27.69 2.52 27.63
C SER A 695 27.43 3.88 26.98
N MET A 696 26.90 4.83 27.75
CA MET A 696 26.81 6.23 27.34
C MET A 696 28.20 6.73 26.90
N VAL A 697 28.29 7.30 25.70
CA VAL A 697 29.53 7.86 25.14
C VAL A 697 29.63 9.33 25.53
N LYS A 698 28.64 10.14 25.14
CA LYS A 698 28.53 11.57 25.45
C LYS A 698 27.10 12.04 25.17
N GLU A 699 26.63 13.05 25.90
CA GLU A 699 25.45 13.80 25.50
C GLU A 699 25.84 14.76 24.36
N TRP A 700 25.58 14.34 23.12
CA TRP A 700 26.06 15.06 21.94
C TRP A 700 25.23 16.31 21.67
N LYS A 701 25.90 17.44 21.38
CA LYS A 701 25.27 18.66 20.86
C LYS A 701 25.66 18.89 19.40
N VAL A 702 24.86 19.68 18.67
CA VAL A 702 25.18 20.04 17.27
C VAL A 702 26.59 20.62 17.15
N ALA A 703 27.00 21.45 18.10
CA ALA A 703 28.34 22.05 18.15
C ALA A 703 29.48 21.02 18.31
N ASP A 704 29.23 19.85 18.88
CA ASP A 704 30.25 18.82 19.08
C ASP A 704 30.52 18.02 17.79
N LEU A 705 29.47 17.77 17.00
CA LEU A 705 29.52 16.88 15.84
C LEU A 705 29.57 17.63 14.51
N ALA A 706 29.05 18.85 14.43
CA ALA A 706 29.09 19.65 13.21
C ALA A 706 30.51 19.87 12.65
N PRO A 707 31.56 20.13 13.46
CA PRO A 707 32.93 20.26 12.93
C PRO A 707 33.48 18.98 12.29
N LEU A 708 32.90 17.81 12.58
CA LEU A 708 33.28 16.56 11.95
C LEU A 708 32.72 16.44 10.52
N LEU A 709 31.62 17.12 10.23
CA LEU A 709 31.02 17.16 8.88
C LEU A 709 31.92 17.91 7.90
N ASP A 710 32.65 18.92 8.37
CA ASP A 710 33.61 19.70 7.58
C ASP A 710 34.81 18.87 7.09
N LYS A 711 35.11 17.74 7.77
CA LYS A 711 36.15 16.78 7.35
C LYS A 711 35.71 15.87 6.21
N GLY A 712 34.45 15.96 5.78
CA GLY A 712 33.89 15.27 4.62
C GLY A 712 33.23 13.91 4.93
N MET A 713 32.22 13.58 4.10
CA MET A 713 31.36 12.39 4.22
C MET A 713 31.76 11.23 3.28
N ALA A 714 33.00 11.21 2.79
CA ALA A 714 33.53 10.13 1.94
C ALA A 714 34.05 8.94 2.76
N LYS A 715 34.22 7.78 2.12
CA LYS A 715 34.76 6.52 2.71
C LYS A 715 34.08 6.06 4.01
N ARG A 716 32.77 6.27 4.12
CA ARG A 716 31.95 5.81 5.25
C ARG A 716 31.59 4.33 5.09
N ASN A 717 31.07 3.72 6.16
CA ASN A 717 30.69 2.30 6.15
C ASN A 717 29.17 2.12 6.10
N PHE A 718 28.68 1.52 5.01
CA PHE A 718 27.25 1.26 4.78
C PHE A 718 26.62 0.31 5.80
N GLU A 719 27.28 -0.82 6.07
CA GLU A 719 26.78 -1.85 6.99
C GLU A 719 26.74 -1.32 8.43
N SER A 720 27.77 -0.56 8.81
CA SER A 720 27.82 0.18 10.08
C SER A 720 26.66 1.17 10.18
N GLY A 721 26.46 2.01 9.16
CA GLY A 721 25.38 3.01 9.15
C GLY A 721 23.99 2.40 9.29
N ARG A 722 23.68 1.33 8.54
CA ARG A 722 22.41 0.59 8.68
C ARG A 722 22.26 -0.03 10.07
N LYS A 723 23.34 -0.62 10.60
CA LYS A 723 23.34 -1.18 11.96
C LYS A 723 23.09 -0.10 13.01
N MET A 724 23.68 1.08 12.85
CA MET A 724 23.49 2.21 13.78
C MET A 724 22.09 2.79 13.69
N PHE A 725 21.47 2.79 12.51
CA PHE A 725 20.06 3.19 12.36
C PHE A 725 19.13 2.29 13.19
N GLY A 726 19.39 0.98 13.23
CA GLY A 726 18.69 0.06 14.12
C GLY A 726 19.06 0.23 15.59
N ALA A 727 20.36 0.34 15.90
CA ALA A 727 20.83 0.48 17.28
C ALA A 727 20.35 1.77 17.95
N ALA A 728 20.22 2.86 17.20
CA ALA A 728 19.65 4.14 17.67
C ALA A 728 18.11 4.14 17.70
N ALA A 729 17.47 2.98 17.51
CA ALA A 729 16.02 2.79 17.46
C ALA A 729 15.29 3.60 16.38
N CYS A 730 15.98 4.11 15.35
CA CYS A 730 15.35 4.88 14.29
C CYS A 730 14.31 4.04 13.53
N PHE A 731 14.57 2.73 13.31
CA PHE A 731 13.60 1.81 12.71
C PHE A 731 12.31 1.62 13.53
N ALA A 732 12.27 1.99 14.82
CA ALA A 732 11.04 1.91 15.60
C ALA A 732 9.97 2.89 15.09
N CYS A 733 10.41 4.05 14.59
CA CYS A 733 9.52 5.12 14.16
C CYS A 733 9.62 5.42 12.66
N HIS A 734 10.77 5.23 12.02
CA HIS A 734 11.04 5.69 10.66
C HIS A 734 11.24 4.55 9.66
N ARG A 735 10.66 4.75 8.46
CA ARG A 735 10.89 3.88 7.31
C ARG A 735 12.17 4.30 6.60
N PHE A 736 12.91 3.33 6.11
CA PHE A 736 14.07 3.55 5.26
C PHE A 736 14.29 2.35 4.34
N GLY A 737 14.28 2.57 3.03
CA GLY A 737 14.44 1.48 2.06
C GLY A 737 13.37 0.39 2.20
N ASN A 738 12.13 0.77 2.56
CA ASN A 738 11.00 -0.10 2.91
C ASN A 738 11.10 -0.88 4.25
N GLU A 739 12.09 -0.58 5.10
CA GLU A 739 12.28 -1.20 6.42
C GLU A 739 11.96 -0.23 7.56
N GLY A 740 11.52 -0.75 8.72
CA GLY A 740 11.15 0.05 9.90
C GLY A 740 9.71 0.55 9.91
N GLY A 741 9.38 1.30 10.97
CA GLY A 741 8.04 1.80 11.21
C GLY A 741 7.73 3.13 10.55
N ALA A 742 6.46 3.51 10.45
CA ALA A 742 6.06 4.77 9.79
C ALA A 742 5.33 5.74 10.75
N MET A 743 5.62 5.61 12.05
CA MET A 743 5.11 6.54 13.06
C MET A 743 5.70 7.93 12.86
N GLY A 744 6.94 7.99 12.36
CA GLY A 744 7.60 9.16 11.82
C GLY A 744 7.77 9.11 10.29
N PRO A 745 8.35 10.16 9.70
CA PRO A 745 8.63 10.27 8.26
C PRO A 745 9.38 9.07 7.67
N ASP A 746 9.06 8.71 6.43
CA ASP A 746 9.93 7.85 5.63
C ASP A 746 11.20 8.63 5.25
N LEU A 747 12.34 8.18 5.78
CA LEU A 747 13.63 8.83 5.65
C LEU A 747 14.37 8.40 4.37
N THR A 748 13.81 7.53 3.53
CA THR A 748 14.43 7.12 2.25
C THR A 748 14.68 8.32 1.34
N SER A 749 13.75 9.30 1.35
CA SER A 749 13.84 10.52 0.54
C SER A 749 14.65 11.65 1.20
N ALA A 750 15.20 11.43 2.40
CA ALA A 750 15.90 12.48 3.16
C ALA A 750 17.12 13.03 2.42
N ALA A 751 17.82 12.19 1.65
CA ALA A 751 19.00 12.52 0.86
C ALA A 751 18.81 13.70 -0.12
N GLY A 752 17.59 13.91 -0.61
CA GLY A 752 17.28 14.99 -1.55
C GLY A 752 16.76 16.27 -0.89
N LYS A 753 16.43 16.23 0.40
CA LYS A 753 15.74 17.30 1.13
C LYS A 753 16.63 18.05 2.12
N TYR A 754 17.60 17.36 2.70
CA TYR A 754 18.37 17.87 3.85
C TYR A 754 19.87 17.77 3.61
N SER A 755 20.63 18.75 4.11
CA SER A 755 22.08 18.62 4.23
C SER A 755 22.46 17.71 5.41
N ALA A 756 23.74 17.32 5.49
CA ALA A 756 24.24 16.54 6.63
C ALA A 756 24.07 17.28 7.97
N ARG A 757 24.19 18.61 7.94
CA ARG A 757 24.01 19.46 9.13
C ARG A 757 22.54 19.53 9.53
N ASP A 758 21.64 19.69 8.56
CA ASP A 758 20.20 19.76 8.84
C ASP A 758 19.71 18.44 9.45
N LEU A 759 20.12 17.29 8.89
CA LEU A 759 19.79 15.98 9.45
C LEU A 759 20.33 15.79 10.87
N LEU A 760 21.59 16.18 11.11
CA LEU A 760 22.18 16.10 12.44
C LEU A 760 21.40 16.96 13.45
N GLU A 761 21.00 18.17 13.05
CA GLU A 761 20.22 19.07 13.89
C GLU A 761 18.82 18.51 14.17
N HIS A 762 18.11 18.01 13.16
CA HIS A 762 16.79 17.39 13.37
C HIS A 762 16.85 16.14 14.28
N ILE A 763 17.96 15.40 14.30
CA ILE A 763 18.11 14.23 15.19
C ILE A 763 18.42 14.64 16.64
N LEU A 764 19.26 15.66 16.83
CA LEU A 764 19.64 16.13 18.17
C LEU A 764 18.62 17.07 18.81
N GLU A 765 17.89 17.84 17.99
CA GLU A 765 16.92 18.85 18.39
C GLU A 765 15.56 18.63 17.70
N PRO A 766 14.88 17.48 17.90
CA PRO A 766 13.68 17.10 17.13
C PRO A 766 12.48 18.01 17.32
N SER A 767 12.41 18.80 18.41
CA SER A 767 11.33 19.77 18.65
C SER A 767 11.59 21.15 18.01
N LYS A 768 12.74 21.36 17.36
CA LYS A 768 13.05 22.63 16.69
C LYS A 768 12.17 22.88 15.47
N GLU A 769 11.88 21.83 14.72
CA GLU A 769 10.96 21.85 13.57
C GLU A 769 10.20 20.53 13.51
N VAL A 770 8.88 20.58 13.70
CA VAL A 770 8.01 19.39 13.67
C VAL A 770 7.20 19.40 12.38
N SER A 771 7.32 18.34 11.58
CA SER A 771 6.53 18.19 10.35
C SER A 771 5.04 18.15 10.67
N ASP A 772 4.23 18.94 9.95
CA ASP A 772 2.77 19.01 10.10
C ASP A 772 2.08 17.63 9.98
N GLN A 773 2.69 16.68 9.24
CA GLN A 773 2.18 15.31 9.09
C GLN A 773 2.24 14.49 10.38
N TYR A 774 3.28 14.74 11.18
CA TYR A 774 3.67 13.94 12.33
C TYR A 774 3.57 14.72 13.64
N ALA A 775 3.30 16.03 13.56
CA ALA A 775 3.02 16.86 14.70
C ALA A 775 1.77 16.34 15.43
N PRO A 776 1.84 16.07 16.74
CA PRO A 776 0.63 15.83 17.50
C PRO A 776 -0.21 17.11 17.54
N VAL A 777 -1.51 16.92 17.62
CA VAL A 777 -2.45 17.98 17.94
C VAL A 777 -2.89 17.86 19.41
N VAL A 778 -3.21 19.00 20.01
CA VAL A 778 -3.81 19.11 21.34
C VAL A 778 -5.28 19.44 21.15
N PHE A 779 -6.15 18.51 21.53
CA PHE A 779 -7.58 18.71 21.62
C PHE A 779 -7.91 19.35 22.96
N LYS A 780 -8.47 20.56 22.94
CA LYS A 780 -9.09 21.18 24.11
C LYS A 780 -10.58 20.85 24.10
N LEU A 781 -11.09 20.18 25.13
CA LEU A 781 -12.49 19.82 25.23
C LEU A 781 -13.29 20.84 26.05
N ASN A 782 -14.60 20.89 25.84
CA ASN A 782 -15.52 21.80 26.55
C ASN A 782 -15.54 21.57 28.08
N ASP A 783 -15.11 20.39 28.54
CA ASP A 783 -14.99 20.06 29.96
C ASP A 783 -13.61 20.38 30.56
N GLY A 784 -12.72 21.00 29.77
CA GLY A 784 -11.35 21.35 30.17
C GLY A 784 -10.32 20.25 29.99
N THR A 785 -10.73 19.03 29.58
CA THR A 785 -9.80 17.93 29.31
C THR A 785 -8.94 18.24 28.08
N MET A 786 -7.65 17.89 28.18
CA MET A 786 -6.69 17.99 27.08
C MET A 786 -6.32 16.58 26.61
N VAL A 787 -6.46 16.31 25.31
CA VAL A 787 -5.98 15.07 24.69
C VAL A 787 -4.93 15.43 23.66
N THR A 788 -3.71 14.93 23.84
CA THR A 788 -2.60 15.16 22.89
C THR A 788 -2.33 13.89 22.11
N GLY A 789 -2.25 14.02 20.78
CA GLY A 789 -1.88 12.90 19.92
C GLY A 789 -2.10 13.19 18.44
N ARG A 790 -1.86 12.20 17.59
CA ARG A 790 -2.00 12.30 16.14
C ARG A 790 -3.37 11.81 15.70
N ILE A 791 -4.06 12.56 14.82
CA ILE A 791 -5.32 12.11 14.22
C ILE A 791 -5.01 10.98 13.23
N ILE A 792 -5.56 9.80 13.46
CA ILE A 792 -5.37 8.62 12.61
C ILE A 792 -6.58 8.39 11.71
N ASN A 793 -7.78 8.67 12.20
CA ASN A 793 -9.02 8.45 11.45
C ASN A 793 -10.16 9.35 11.93
N LEU A 794 -11.15 9.55 11.07
CA LEU A 794 -12.37 10.32 11.31
C LEU A 794 -13.58 9.48 10.86
N ALA A 795 -14.65 9.45 11.65
CA ALA A 795 -15.90 8.84 11.20
C ALA A 795 -17.08 9.48 11.90
N GLY A 796 -18.04 10.02 11.13
CA GLY A 796 -19.14 10.80 11.69
C GLY A 796 -18.63 11.95 12.56
N ASP A 797 -18.93 11.90 13.85
CA ASP A 797 -18.55 12.93 14.83
C ASP A 797 -17.46 12.43 15.81
N THR A 798 -16.58 11.53 15.40
CA THR A 798 -15.51 11.00 16.25
C THR A 798 -14.14 11.07 15.58
N TYR A 799 -13.19 11.69 16.28
CA TYR A 799 -11.75 11.61 15.99
C TYR A 799 -11.16 10.38 16.66
N ARG A 800 -10.33 9.62 15.93
CA ARG A 800 -9.46 8.60 16.50
C ARG A 800 -8.05 9.15 16.58
N VAL A 801 -7.55 9.29 17.80
CA VAL A 801 -6.29 9.97 18.12
C VAL A 801 -5.32 8.98 18.72
N ASN A 802 -4.13 8.83 18.16
CA ASN A 802 -3.05 8.06 18.77
C ASN A 802 -2.25 8.97 19.70
N SER A 803 -2.31 8.71 21.01
CA SER A 803 -1.61 9.49 22.04
C SER A 803 -0.22 8.95 22.37
N ASN A 804 0.15 7.78 21.86
CA ASN A 804 1.40 7.09 22.18
C ASN A 804 2.08 6.57 20.90
N MET A 805 3.18 7.22 20.48
CA MET A 805 3.85 6.82 19.23
C MET A 805 4.52 5.46 19.27
N PHE A 806 4.83 4.95 20.46
CA PHE A 806 5.40 3.62 20.59
C PHE A 806 4.32 2.54 20.58
N ASP A 807 3.04 2.90 20.70
CA ASP A 807 1.90 1.99 20.63
C ASP A 807 0.83 2.53 19.66
N PRO A 808 0.96 2.27 18.34
CA PRO A 808 -0.01 2.70 17.33
C PRO A 808 -1.44 2.19 17.57
N ASP A 809 -1.62 1.11 18.33
CA ASP A 809 -2.93 0.52 18.64
C ASP A 809 -3.65 1.26 19.79
N GLU A 810 -2.94 2.09 20.56
CA GLU A 810 -3.50 2.90 21.63
C GLU A 810 -4.21 4.14 21.06
N LEU A 811 -5.46 3.94 20.61
CA LEU A 811 -6.31 4.98 20.06
C LEU A 811 -7.33 5.48 21.08
N VAL A 812 -7.33 6.80 21.30
CA VAL A 812 -8.33 7.54 22.08
C VAL A 812 -9.39 8.08 21.14
N GLY A 813 -10.67 7.81 21.45
CA GLY A 813 -11.80 8.40 20.75
C GLY A 813 -12.15 9.77 21.33
N VAL A 814 -12.14 10.81 20.49
CA VAL A 814 -12.55 12.17 20.88
C VAL A 814 -13.82 12.56 20.13
N ASP A 815 -14.89 12.87 20.85
CA ASP A 815 -16.16 13.32 20.28
C ASP A 815 -16.01 14.73 19.72
N ALA A 816 -16.17 14.89 18.42
CA ALA A 816 -16.00 16.15 17.70
C ALA A 816 -16.90 17.26 18.23
N ARG A 817 -18.07 16.92 18.78
CA ARG A 817 -19.05 17.89 19.31
C ARG A 817 -18.62 18.50 20.65
N LYS A 818 -17.65 17.88 21.32
CA LYS A 818 -17.09 18.35 22.59
C LYS A 818 -15.78 19.11 22.41
N VAL A 819 -15.27 19.21 21.19
CA VAL A 819 -14.00 19.86 20.89
C VAL A 819 -14.20 21.38 20.84
N LEU A 820 -13.48 22.09 21.70
CA LEU A 820 -13.41 23.55 21.74
C LEU A 820 -12.37 24.06 20.72
N SER A 821 -11.17 23.48 20.72
CA SER A 821 -10.13 23.79 19.75
C SER A 821 -9.19 22.60 19.52
N ILE A 822 -8.53 22.62 18.36
CA ILE A 822 -7.47 21.69 17.97
C ILE A 822 -6.26 22.56 17.62
N GLU A 823 -5.14 22.39 18.33
CA GLU A 823 -3.93 23.20 18.15
C GLU A 823 -2.70 22.30 17.90
N PRO A 824 -1.80 22.64 16.97
CA PRO A 824 -0.54 21.90 16.81
C PRO A 824 0.33 21.97 18.07
N SER A 825 0.94 20.84 18.44
CA SER A 825 1.95 20.79 19.50
C SER A 825 3.29 21.33 18.99
N LYS A 826 4.00 22.05 19.86
CA LYS A 826 5.40 22.49 19.62
C LYS A 826 6.43 21.45 20.05
N ILE A 827 6.00 20.39 20.72
CA ILE A 827 6.87 19.32 21.21
C ILE A 827 6.76 18.13 20.27
N SER A 828 7.91 17.69 19.76
CA SER A 828 8.03 16.49 18.94
C SER A 828 7.82 15.24 19.79
N LEU A 829 7.27 14.20 19.18
CA LEU A 829 7.17 12.89 19.81
C LEU A 829 8.45 12.04 19.60
N MET A 830 9.40 12.52 18.78
CA MET A 830 10.72 11.89 18.64
C MET A 830 11.57 12.15 19.89
N PRO A 831 12.16 11.12 20.53
CA PRO A 831 13.00 11.31 21.72
C PRO A 831 14.32 12.05 21.42
N GLU A 832 14.80 12.81 22.40
CA GLU A 832 16.15 13.37 22.40
C GLU A 832 17.20 12.33 22.85
N GLY A 833 18.47 12.58 22.55
CA GLY A 833 19.59 11.76 23.04
C GLY A 833 19.80 10.41 22.35
N LEU A 834 19.14 10.16 21.22
CA LEU A 834 19.26 8.89 20.46
C LEU A 834 20.69 8.57 20.01
N LEU A 835 21.54 9.57 19.84
CA LEU A 835 22.94 9.43 19.43
C LEU A 835 23.92 9.24 20.61
N ASN A 836 23.46 9.36 21.87
CA ASN A 836 24.35 9.47 23.03
C ASN A 836 25.20 8.22 23.31
N MET A 837 24.82 7.08 22.74
CA MET A 837 25.55 5.81 22.85
C MET A 837 26.36 5.46 21.58
N LEU A 838 26.40 6.36 20.58
CA LEU A 838 27.18 6.19 19.36
C LEU A 838 28.52 6.91 19.44
N LYS A 839 29.55 6.30 18.88
CA LYS A 839 30.86 6.93 18.66
C LYS A 839 30.80 7.94 17.50
N PRO A 840 31.73 8.91 17.42
CA PRO A 840 31.74 9.89 16.34
C PRO A 840 31.68 9.30 14.92
N ASP A 841 32.48 8.28 14.63
CA ASP A 841 32.46 7.63 13.30
C ASP A 841 31.16 6.87 13.03
N GLU A 842 30.56 6.26 14.06
CA GLU A 842 29.25 5.59 13.96
C GLU A 842 28.13 6.60 13.63
N VAL A 843 28.20 7.81 14.16
CA VAL A 843 27.26 8.89 13.80
C VAL A 843 27.45 9.34 12.35
N LEU A 844 28.70 9.46 11.87
CA LEU A 844 28.97 9.82 10.49
C LEU A 844 28.54 8.71 9.51
N ASP A 845 28.72 7.44 9.86
CA ASP A 845 28.24 6.31 9.08
C ASP A 845 26.70 6.31 9.00
N LEU A 846 26.01 6.62 10.10
CA LEU A 846 24.56 6.77 10.16
C LEU A 846 24.06 7.90 9.24
N LEU A 847 24.69 9.08 9.31
CA LEU A 847 24.33 10.20 8.44
C LEU A 847 24.61 9.88 6.97
N ALA A 848 25.71 9.21 6.65
CA ALA A 848 26.02 8.78 5.29
C ALA A 848 25.01 7.76 4.76
N TYR A 849 24.56 6.83 5.60
CA TYR A 849 23.48 5.89 5.29
C TYR A 849 22.21 6.65 4.88
N LEU A 850 21.76 7.60 5.70
CA LEU A 850 20.58 8.44 5.42
C LEU A 850 20.72 9.27 4.14
N LEU A 851 21.85 9.97 3.97
CA LEU A 851 22.12 10.85 2.82
C LEU A 851 22.40 10.09 1.51
N SER A 852 22.65 8.79 1.58
CA SER A 852 22.80 7.94 0.40
C SER A 852 21.48 7.34 -0.08
N ALA A 853 20.36 7.59 0.62
CA ALA A 853 19.09 6.90 0.39
C ALA A 853 19.21 5.36 0.44
N GLY A 854 20.21 4.84 1.15
CA GLY A 854 20.46 3.40 1.26
C GLY A 854 21.20 2.81 0.05
N ASP A 855 21.73 3.64 -0.85
CA ASP A 855 22.55 3.14 -1.96
C ASP A 855 23.98 2.85 -1.50
N ALA A 856 24.29 1.57 -1.26
CA ALA A 856 25.63 1.11 -0.93
C ALA A 856 26.70 1.46 -2.00
N LYS A 857 26.29 1.82 -3.22
CA LYS A 857 27.18 2.25 -4.30
C LYS A 857 27.40 3.77 -4.32
N HIS A 858 26.76 4.53 -3.44
CA HIS A 858 26.87 5.97 -3.38
C HIS A 858 28.31 6.42 -3.09
N ARG A 859 28.68 7.61 -3.60
CA ARG A 859 30.04 8.18 -3.45
C ARG A 859 30.50 8.33 -2.00
N MET A 860 29.58 8.41 -1.03
CA MET A 860 29.90 8.52 0.39
C MET A 860 30.57 7.26 0.95
N PHE A 861 30.41 6.10 0.30
CA PHE A 861 30.99 4.82 0.71
C PHE A 861 32.23 4.43 -0.12
N ARG A 862 32.75 5.34 -0.95
CA ARG A 862 33.87 5.12 -1.86
C ARG A 862 35.05 6.04 -1.58
#